data_AF-A0A4P7LFK2-F1
#
_entry.id   AF-A0A4P7LFK2-F1
#
_cell.length_a   1.000
_cell.length_b   1.000
_cell.length_c   1.000
_cell.angle_alpha   90.00
_cell.angle_beta   90.00
_cell.angle_gamma   90.00
#
_symmetry.space_group_name_H-M   'P 1'
#
loop_
_entity.id
_entity.type
_entity.pdbx_description
1 polymer ?
#
loop_
_entity_poly.entity_id
_entity_poly.type
_entity_poly.pdbx_seq_one_letter_code
_entity_poly.pdbx_strand_id
1 'polypeptide(L)'
;MCLVAHVLTPPGLRWIDGKPLVPRLLGAERDAALALPGVRAAVVRNQFAGVAAESDALAADAARALQARWSAPPRADEAPVPRHAVARRGDATRALASAATRHAQHYQWPLAGTGTEAFCTAIADWRDGMLYVWLPSLRHGALREELAALLGIAPQQVALAGWQAAADAGDPALLAHHAAADAALLAHAAGKPVMRRLCAGDIGLSGAQLAVCIDSARSGNAIDAYAATLAGTAPPPVPLALWLTHTASPVTDTGDSGSAVMPPYRIPDVDVGSAGAVAAFDAAPLAAARAHVFARESHLDEIAAASGTDPVALRLSHLDDSRGSALVRQVSERSGWTPSVPHAATSAGNVRRGRGFAYAHTVDHDAGQSWSAWVAEVEVDGTTGELAVTRVTVGHDSESLAPAQATPAARSLEQAVADATLQLTAVSPAFDTWPATEASANQSLPAVATSAVLPEVHLAGTLTERDQLAAGPADTLPAAAAVANAIFDATGVRLRTPPFSAERIRLALAESEDKRAGKRSKRGWIAAAAATAAGLCATLMPWRAPIAPVAPPGPGFYSAATLERGRLVAAAGDCAVCHTVPGGVKNAGGLPLETPFGTVYSTNITPDVQTGIGNWSFAAFERAMREGIHRDGRRLYPAFPYTAFAKVSDADMQALYAYLMSAEPVKSEVPQTRLTFPFNLRPLLAGWNLLFHRDAPFKPDPARSAQWNRGAYLAEGLGHCSACHSPRNALGGEQGGRKYLTGGSAEGWEAPPLTSLSHAPVPWTEAALFTYLRGGYAPHHGAAAGPMAPVVEELAQLPESDVRAIAHYVASFGTPPPAPSVLDAQAARLEQRSAQAARTLGGPGERLYQSACAVCHQSDQGIAQFGVKPSLALNTNLHSKLPDNVIQVLLQGMPAPPNSELGAMPAYADTFDDRQIAQLAQYLRARFAPDQPAWQDLENTVARLRAAPAH
;
A
#
# COMPACT_ATOMS: atom_id res chain seq x y z
N MET A 1 19.32 -10.31 -28.25
CA MET A 1 19.12 -9.91 -26.83
C MET A 1 18.18 -8.72 -26.83
N CYS A 2 17.07 -8.79 -26.08
CA CYS A 2 16.12 -7.68 -25.94
C CYS A 2 16.57 -6.79 -24.78
N LEU A 3 16.60 -5.47 -25.00
CA LEU A 3 16.99 -4.48 -24.01
C LEU A 3 15.79 -4.08 -23.16
N VAL A 4 16.03 -3.56 -21.96
CA VAL A 4 15.00 -3.04 -21.05
C VAL A 4 15.00 -1.51 -21.13
N ALA A 5 13.82 -0.93 -21.33
CA ALA A 5 13.59 0.50 -21.35
C ALA A 5 13.25 1.06 -19.97
N HIS A 6 13.89 2.17 -19.60
CA HIS A 6 13.51 3.01 -18.47
C HIS A 6 13.31 4.45 -18.95
N VAL A 7 12.11 4.99 -18.77
CA VAL A 7 11.71 6.33 -19.21
C VAL A 7 11.45 7.19 -17.97
N LEU A 8 12.00 8.40 -17.95
CA LEU A 8 11.80 9.32 -16.83
C LEU A 8 10.41 9.95 -16.91
N THR A 9 9.58 9.68 -15.91
CA THR A 9 8.30 10.36 -15.73
C THR A 9 8.55 11.83 -15.37
N PRO A 10 8.01 12.81 -16.13
CA PRO A 10 8.12 14.21 -15.78
C PRO A 10 7.56 14.49 -14.38
N PRO A 11 8.27 15.25 -13.52
CA PRO A 11 7.84 15.47 -12.15
C PRO A 11 6.53 16.26 -12.10
N GLY A 12 5.56 15.76 -11.33
CA GLY A 12 4.24 16.39 -11.21
C GLY A 12 3.36 16.26 -12.45
N LEU A 13 3.65 15.32 -13.35
CA LEU A 13 2.78 14.95 -14.48
C LEU A 13 1.36 14.69 -13.99
N ARG A 14 0.39 15.38 -14.62
CA ARG A 14 -1.04 15.17 -14.44
C ARG A 14 -1.79 15.40 -15.74
N TRP A 15 -2.94 14.78 -15.89
CA TRP A 15 -3.81 14.96 -17.06
C TRP A 15 -4.90 15.98 -16.75
N ILE A 16 -5.09 16.93 -17.66
CA ILE A 16 -6.18 17.91 -17.62
C ILE A 16 -6.80 17.92 -19.01
N ASP A 17 -8.08 17.57 -19.09
CA ASP A 17 -8.83 17.62 -20.34
C ASP A 17 -8.17 16.81 -21.48
N GLY A 18 -7.68 15.60 -21.16
CA GLY A 18 -6.97 14.72 -22.10
C GLY A 18 -5.57 15.18 -22.50
N LYS A 19 -5.06 16.29 -21.94
CA LYS A 19 -3.72 16.84 -22.22
C LYS A 19 -2.79 16.69 -21.01
N PRO A 20 -1.51 16.34 -21.21
CA PRO A 20 -0.58 16.21 -20.12
C PRO A 20 -0.06 17.59 -19.71
N LEU A 21 -0.24 17.93 -18.45
CA LEU A 21 0.43 19.07 -17.83
C LEU A 21 1.78 18.61 -17.32
N VAL A 22 2.84 19.01 -18.02
CA VAL A 22 4.21 18.58 -17.76
C VAL A 22 5.14 19.79 -17.61
N PRO A 23 6.13 19.71 -16.71
CA PRO A 23 7.20 20.69 -16.68
C PRO A 23 8.10 20.54 -17.92
N ARG A 24 8.68 21.65 -18.36
CA ARG A 24 9.62 21.65 -19.48
C ARG A 24 10.95 21.03 -19.04
N LEU A 25 11.49 20.10 -19.83
CA LEU A 25 12.86 19.63 -19.67
C LEU A 25 13.84 20.75 -20.05
N LEU A 26 14.67 21.18 -19.11
CA LEU A 26 15.69 22.21 -19.26
C LEU A 26 17.03 21.64 -19.75
N GLY A 27 17.31 20.37 -19.46
CA GLY A 27 18.47 19.65 -19.98
C GLY A 27 18.63 18.26 -19.33
N ALA A 28 19.38 17.38 -19.98
CA ALA A 28 19.73 16.05 -19.49
C ALA A 28 21.11 15.63 -20.03
N GLU A 29 21.89 14.95 -19.20
CA GLU A 29 23.24 14.44 -19.45
C GLU A 29 23.21 13.11 -20.25
N ARG A 30 22.79 13.19 -21.51
CA ARG A 30 22.63 12.03 -22.40
C ARG A 30 23.91 11.19 -22.53
N ASP A 31 25.05 11.85 -22.72
CA ASP A 31 26.33 11.16 -22.97
C ASP A 31 26.84 10.43 -21.73
N ALA A 32 26.55 10.96 -20.53
CA ALA A 32 26.88 10.31 -19.27
C ALA A 32 26.12 8.98 -19.10
N ALA A 33 24.83 8.96 -19.48
CA ALA A 33 24.05 7.73 -19.48
C ALA A 33 24.57 6.70 -20.50
N LEU A 34 24.96 7.15 -21.71
CA LEU A 34 25.52 6.27 -22.75
C LEU A 34 26.90 5.71 -22.39
N ALA A 35 27.67 6.40 -21.54
CA ALA A 35 28.99 5.95 -21.11
C ALA A 35 28.94 4.76 -20.13
N LEU A 36 27.77 4.45 -19.55
CA LEU A 36 27.62 3.34 -18.63
C LEU A 36 27.65 1.98 -19.35
N PRO A 37 28.34 0.97 -18.78
CA PRO A 37 28.37 -0.37 -19.33
C PRO A 37 26.96 -0.97 -19.52
N GLY A 38 26.74 -1.61 -20.66
CA GLY A 38 25.46 -2.28 -20.98
C GLY A 38 24.33 -1.35 -21.42
N VAL A 39 24.52 -0.03 -21.44
CA VAL A 39 23.59 0.91 -22.07
C VAL A 39 23.79 0.89 -23.59
N ARG A 40 22.69 0.93 -24.34
CA ARG A 40 22.69 0.85 -25.81
C ARG A 40 21.98 2.02 -26.49
N ALA A 41 21.06 2.68 -25.79
CA ALA A 41 20.48 3.93 -26.25
C ALA A 41 20.12 4.85 -25.09
N ALA A 42 20.20 6.15 -25.34
CA ALA A 42 19.64 7.21 -24.52
C ALA A 42 18.99 8.23 -25.47
N VAL A 43 17.70 8.50 -25.27
CA VAL A 43 16.90 9.42 -26.09
C VAL A 43 16.48 10.58 -25.22
N VAL A 44 16.85 11.79 -25.64
CA VAL A 44 16.38 13.05 -25.06
C VAL A 44 15.81 13.90 -26.19
N ARG A 45 14.49 14.07 -26.23
CA ARG A 45 13.78 14.80 -27.30
C ARG A 45 12.65 15.63 -26.70
N ASN A 46 12.79 16.95 -26.77
CA ASN A 46 11.87 17.90 -26.14
C ASN A 46 11.68 17.59 -24.64
N GLN A 47 10.51 17.09 -24.22
CA GLN A 47 10.20 16.73 -22.84
C GLN A 47 10.33 15.23 -22.57
N PHE A 48 10.71 14.43 -23.57
CA PHE A 48 10.94 13.00 -23.43
C PHE A 48 12.40 12.72 -23.05
N ALA A 49 12.62 11.88 -22.05
CA ALA A 49 13.94 11.38 -21.66
C ALA A 49 13.85 9.92 -21.25
N GLY A 50 14.61 9.04 -21.91
CA GLY A 50 14.61 7.60 -21.60
C GLY A 50 15.87 6.89 -22.09
N VAL A 51 16.12 5.70 -21.54
CA VAL A 51 17.30 4.87 -21.84
C VAL A 51 16.90 3.42 -22.12
N ALA A 52 17.75 2.70 -22.86
CA ALA A 52 17.64 1.26 -23.05
C ALA A 52 18.98 0.57 -22.73
N ALA A 53 18.92 -0.46 -21.87
CA ALA A 53 20.10 -1.19 -21.40
C ALA A 53 19.87 -2.72 -21.39
N GLU A 54 20.92 -3.49 -21.15
CA GLU A 54 20.87 -4.96 -21.19
C GLU A 54 20.13 -5.60 -19.99
N SER A 55 19.91 -4.85 -18.92
CA SER A 55 19.12 -5.27 -17.76
C SER A 55 18.35 -4.09 -17.16
N ASP A 56 17.34 -4.41 -16.33
CA ASP A 56 16.52 -3.41 -15.65
C ASP A 56 17.34 -2.53 -14.69
N ALA A 57 18.23 -3.15 -13.90
CA ALA A 57 19.13 -2.44 -13.00
C ALA A 57 20.02 -1.41 -13.73
N LEU A 58 20.60 -1.82 -14.86
CA LEU A 58 21.43 -0.93 -15.69
C LEU A 58 20.59 0.17 -16.35
N ALA A 59 19.36 -0.12 -16.76
CA ALA A 59 18.46 0.89 -17.30
C ALA A 59 18.07 1.92 -16.23
N ALA A 60 17.83 1.49 -14.99
CA ALA A 60 17.55 2.39 -13.86
C ALA A 60 18.76 3.25 -13.49
N ASP A 61 19.97 2.67 -13.45
CA ASP A 61 21.22 3.41 -13.26
C ASP A 61 21.45 4.46 -14.35
N ALA A 62 21.25 4.07 -15.61
CA ALA A 62 21.38 4.97 -16.75
C ALA A 62 20.35 6.09 -16.77
N ALA A 63 19.11 5.80 -16.35
CA ALA A 63 18.08 6.81 -16.20
C ALA A 63 18.43 7.82 -15.10
N ARG A 64 19.04 7.38 -13.98
CA ARG A 64 19.59 8.29 -12.96
C ARG A 64 20.74 9.14 -13.51
N ALA A 65 21.60 8.54 -14.33
CA ALA A 65 22.74 9.24 -14.94
C ALA A 65 22.33 10.32 -15.95
N LEU A 66 21.10 10.29 -16.50
CA LEU A 66 20.58 11.38 -17.34
C LEU A 66 20.49 12.72 -16.60
N GLN A 67 20.44 12.74 -15.26
CA GLN A 67 20.38 13.98 -14.45
C GLN A 67 19.42 15.04 -15.03
N ALA A 68 18.21 14.62 -15.41
CA ALA A 68 17.23 15.48 -16.07
C ALA A 68 16.82 16.66 -15.17
N ARG A 69 16.99 17.89 -15.67
CA ARG A 69 16.61 19.13 -14.99
C ARG A 69 15.30 19.64 -15.59
N TRP A 70 14.30 19.85 -14.75
CA TRP A 70 12.95 20.27 -15.16
C TRP A 70 12.63 21.69 -14.68
N SER A 71 11.74 22.39 -15.39
CA SER A 71 11.16 23.64 -14.91
C SER A 71 10.23 23.37 -13.70
N ALA A 72 9.80 24.45 -13.04
CA ALA A 72 8.69 24.33 -12.09
C ALA A 72 7.44 23.73 -12.79
N PRO A 73 6.66 22.89 -12.10
CA PRO A 73 5.44 22.33 -12.66
C PRO A 73 4.45 23.46 -12.98
N PRO A 74 3.77 23.41 -14.15
CA PRO A 74 2.81 24.43 -14.49
C PRO A 74 1.65 24.44 -13.48
N ARG A 75 1.20 25.63 -13.08
CA ARG A 75 -0.08 25.75 -12.37
C ARG A 75 -1.21 25.59 -13.39
N ALA A 76 -2.20 24.80 -13.04
CA ALA A 76 -3.45 24.77 -13.79
C ALA A 76 -4.31 25.92 -13.27
N ASP A 77 -4.80 26.76 -14.17
CA ASP A 77 -5.91 27.65 -13.82
C ASP A 77 -7.17 26.79 -13.72
N GLU A 78 -7.90 26.88 -12.62
CA GLU A 78 -9.18 26.19 -12.39
C GLU A 78 -10.29 26.84 -13.22
N ALA A 79 -10.12 26.88 -14.54
CA ALA A 79 -11.18 27.27 -15.44
C ALA A 79 -12.31 26.23 -15.36
N PRO A 80 -13.58 26.64 -15.36
CA PRO A 80 -14.70 25.72 -15.41
C PRO A 80 -14.58 24.83 -16.65
N VAL A 81 -14.54 23.52 -16.44
CA VAL A 81 -14.52 22.56 -17.55
C VAL A 81 -15.92 22.53 -18.18
N PRO A 82 -16.06 22.83 -19.49
CA PRO A 82 -17.37 22.85 -20.13
C PRO A 82 -18.00 21.46 -20.15
N ARG A 83 -19.34 21.42 -19.98
CA ARG A 83 -20.13 20.19 -20.16
C ARG A 83 -20.52 20.05 -21.62
N HIS A 84 -20.20 18.91 -22.22
CA HIS A 84 -20.63 18.51 -23.55
C HIS A 84 -21.81 17.56 -23.43
N ALA A 85 -22.87 17.79 -24.21
CA ALA A 85 -23.99 16.87 -24.25
C ALA A 85 -23.66 15.69 -25.18
N VAL A 86 -23.88 14.49 -24.68
CA VAL A 86 -23.63 13.23 -25.37
C VAL A 86 -24.93 12.69 -25.95
N ALA A 87 -26.01 12.67 -25.15
CA ALA A 87 -27.32 12.21 -25.60
C ALA A 87 -28.45 12.92 -24.85
N ARG A 88 -29.57 13.20 -25.54
CA ARG A 88 -30.75 13.85 -24.93
C ARG A 88 -32.06 13.26 -25.47
N ARG A 89 -33.07 13.22 -24.61
CA ARG A 89 -34.48 12.93 -24.94
C ARG A 89 -35.34 13.86 -24.08
N GLY A 90 -36.27 14.60 -24.66
CA GLY A 90 -37.08 15.57 -23.89
C GLY A 90 -36.25 16.74 -23.31
N ASP A 91 -36.71 17.29 -22.18
CA ASP A 91 -36.12 18.45 -21.49
C ASP A 91 -35.92 18.15 -19.98
N ALA A 92 -34.85 17.41 -19.69
CA ALA A 92 -34.50 16.99 -18.32
C ALA A 92 -34.23 18.18 -17.40
N THR A 93 -33.64 19.26 -17.91
CA THR A 93 -33.33 20.46 -17.12
C THR A 93 -34.60 21.08 -16.55
N ARG A 94 -35.62 21.27 -17.40
CA ARG A 94 -36.91 21.81 -16.96
C ARG A 94 -37.62 20.85 -16.00
N ALA A 95 -37.67 19.56 -16.34
CA ALA A 95 -38.34 18.55 -15.52
C ALA A 95 -37.71 18.43 -14.12
N LEU A 96 -36.38 18.42 -14.01
CA LEU A 96 -35.65 18.45 -12.74
C LEU A 96 -35.90 19.74 -11.95
N ALA A 97 -35.95 20.90 -12.62
CA ALA A 97 -36.23 22.17 -11.96
C ALA A 97 -37.65 22.22 -11.34
N SER A 98 -38.63 21.58 -11.97
CA SER A 98 -40.01 21.52 -11.50
C SER A 98 -40.34 20.33 -10.57
N ALA A 99 -39.37 19.45 -10.30
CA ALA A 99 -39.61 18.20 -9.61
C ALA A 99 -39.87 18.38 -8.10
N ALA A 100 -40.94 17.76 -7.59
CA ALA A 100 -41.25 17.75 -6.16
C ALA A 100 -40.31 16.84 -5.36
N THR A 101 -39.85 15.74 -5.96
CA THR A 101 -38.87 14.84 -5.35
C THR A 101 -37.69 14.65 -6.29
N ARG A 102 -36.51 15.07 -5.83
CA ARG A 102 -35.24 14.93 -6.55
C ARG A 102 -34.28 14.03 -5.78
N HIS A 103 -33.51 13.24 -6.51
CA HIS A 103 -32.43 12.42 -5.94
C HIS A 103 -31.15 12.68 -6.71
N ALA A 104 -30.15 13.25 -6.05
CA ALA A 104 -28.86 13.56 -6.65
C ALA A 104 -27.76 12.79 -5.91
N GLN A 105 -26.94 12.03 -6.66
CA GLN A 105 -25.86 11.23 -6.10
C GLN A 105 -24.60 11.24 -6.98
N HIS A 106 -23.47 10.98 -6.34
CA HIS A 106 -22.16 10.91 -6.97
C HIS A 106 -21.60 9.50 -6.81
N TYR A 107 -21.14 8.94 -7.93
CA TYR A 107 -20.52 7.61 -8.00
C TYR A 107 -19.12 7.75 -8.57
N GLN A 108 -18.20 6.89 -8.13
CA GLN A 108 -16.85 6.84 -8.71
C GLN A 108 -16.55 5.44 -9.21
N TRP A 109 -15.75 5.38 -10.26
CA TRP A 109 -15.27 4.15 -10.86
C TRP A 109 -13.75 4.22 -11.04
N PRO A 110 -12.99 3.28 -10.47
CA PRO A 110 -11.55 3.23 -10.69
C PRO A 110 -11.26 2.85 -12.15
N LEU A 111 -10.31 3.51 -12.80
CA LEU A 111 -9.78 3.01 -14.06
C LEU A 111 -9.01 1.71 -13.75
N ALA A 112 -9.64 0.55 -13.94
CA ALA A 112 -9.04 -0.74 -13.64
C ALA A 112 -7.70 -0.91 -14.39
N GLY A 113 -6.68 -1.47 -13.73
CA GLY A 113 -5.31 -1.55 -14.26
C GLY A 113 -4.45 -0.31 -13.99
N THR A 114 -4.96 0.70 -13.29
CA THR A 114 -4.20 1.91 -12.87
C THR A 114 -3.67 1.89 -11.43
N GLY A 115 -3.73 0.73 -10.77
CA GLY A 115 -3.05 0.52 -9.50
C GLY A 115 -1.53 0.64 -9.68
N THR A 116 -0.81 1.02 -8.61
CA THR A 116 0.64 1.21 -8.64
C THR A 116 1.43 -0.05 -9.00
N GLU A 117 0.84 -1.24 -8.82
CA GLU A 117 1.48 -2.55 -9.02
C GLU A 117 1.07 -3.26 -10.31
N ALA A 118 0.08 -2.75 -11.05
CA ALA A 118 -0.36 -3.35 -12.32
C ALA A 118 0.56 -2.87 -13.45
N PHE A 119 1.29 -3.80 -14.06
CA PHE A 119 2.23 -3.50 -15.15
C PHE A 119 1.73 -4.02 -16.50
N CYS A 120 1.92 -3.20 -17.53
CA CYS A 120 1.76 -3.59 -18.93
C CYS A 120 3.13 -3.65 -19.61
N THR A 121 3.33 -4.62 -20.49
CA THR A 121 4.58 -4.81 -21.22
C THR A 121 4.34 -4.75 -22.72
N ALA A 122 5.13 -3.95 -23.43
CA ALA A 122 5.25 -4.01 -24.88
C ALA A 122 6.71 -4.15 -25.30
N ILE A 123 6.91 -4.76 -26.47
CA ILE A 123 8.23 -4.94 -27.08
C ILE A 123 8.20 -4.29 -28.44
N ALA A 124 9.21 -3.49 -28.76
CA ALA A 124 9.41 -2.93 -30.10
C ALA A 124 10.76 -3.39 -30.66
N ASP A 125 10.81 -3.73 -31.94
CA ASP A 125 12.03 -4.10 -32.67
C ASP A 125 12.13 -3.27 -33.94
N TRP A 126 13.27 -2.60 -34.12
CA TRP A 126 13.56 -1.80 -35.30
C TRP A 126 14.60 -2.52 -36.15
N ARG A 127 14.20 -2.98 -37.34
CA ARG A 127 15.08 -3.70 -38.27
C ARG A 127 14.63 -3.48 -39.71
N ASP A 128 15.61 -3.42 -40.62
CA ASP A 128 15.39 -3.29 -42.07
C ASP A 128 14.47 -2.13 -42.48
N GLY A 129 14.52 -1.02 -41.73
CA GLY A 129 13.67 0.16 -41.98
C GLY A 129 12.20 -0.02 -41.59
N MET A 130 11.88 -1.07 -40.82
CA MET A 130 10.54 -1.41 -40.35
C MET A 130 10.51 -1.47 -38.81
N LEU A 131 9.39 -1.04 -38.23
CA LEU A 131 9.08 -1.17 -36.81
C LEU A 131 8.14 -2.36 -36.60
N TYR A 132 8.52 -3.30 -35.75
CA TYR A 132 7.67 -4.40 -35.29
C TYR A 132 7.35 -4.19 -33.81
N VAL A 133 6.06 -4.22 -33.44
CA VAL A 133 5.64 -4.04 -32.04
C VAL A 133 4.73 -5.18 -31.59
N TRP A 134 5.05 -5.75 -30.45
CA TRP A 134 4.23 -6.75 -29.75
C TRP A 134 3.64 -6.11 -28.49
N LEU A 135 2.31 -6.15 -28.36
CA LEU A 135 1.59 -5.55 -27.23
C LEU A 135 0.29 -6.31 -26.88
N PRO A 136 -0.17 -6.25 -25.61
CA PRO A 136 -1.41 -6.89 -25.17
C PRO A 136 -2.65 -6.05 -25.54
N SER A 137 -2.85 -5.81 -26.84
CA SER A 137 -4.02 -5.10 -27.38
C SER A 137 -4.39 -5.64 -28.75
N LEU A 138 -5.70 -5.85 -28.97
CA LEU A 138 -6.27 -6.22 -30.28
C LEU A 138 -6.75 -4.99 -31.09
N ARG A 139 -6.77 -3.81 -30.47
CA ARG A 139 -7.17 -2.55 -31.13
C ARG A 139 -5.92 -1.78 -31.55
N HIS A 140 -5.61 -1.85 -32.85
CA HIS A 140 -4.42 -1.22 -33.45
C HIS A 140 -4.71 0.03 -34.26
N GLY A 141 -5.99 0.45 -34.36
CA GLY A 141 -6.49 1.41 -35.35
C GLY A 141 -5.67 2.69 -35.46
N ALA A 142 -5.64 3.50 -34.40
CA ALA A 142 -4.90 4.75 -34.32
C ALA A 142 -3.38 4.55 -34.12
N LEU A 143 -2.99 3.52 -33.37
CA LEU A 143 -1.62 3.33 -32.90
C LEU A 143 -0.59 3.22 -34.04
N ARG A 144 -0.95 2.59 -35.16
CA ARG A 144 -0.03 2.46 -36.31
C ARG A 144 0.40 3.83 -36.83
N GLU A 145 -0.57 4.71 -37.03
CA GLU A 145 -0.35 6.08 -37.54
C GLU A 145 0.42 6.92 -36.51
N GLU A 146 0.10 6.78 -35.22
CA GLU A 146 0.79 7.49 -34.14
C GLU A 146 2.26 7.08 -34.00
N LEU A 147 2.57 5.79 -34.07
CA LEU A 147 3.95 5.30 -34.04
C LEU A 147 4.73 5.71 -35.29
N ALA A 148 4.08 5.69 -36.45
CA ALA A 148 4.66 6.17 -37.70
C ALA A 148 5.01 7.66 -37.61
N ALA A 149 4.08 8.49 -37.10
CA ALA A 149 4.31 9.90 -36.85
C ALA A 149 5.43 10.14 -35.82
N LEU A 150 5.44 9.38 -34.72
CA LEU A 150 6.43 9.48 -33.65
C LEU A 150 7.87 9.28 -34.16
N LEU A 151 8.05 8.27 -35.03
CA LEU A 151 9.34 7.93 -35.64
C LEU A 151 9.63 8.67 -36.95
N GLY A 152 8.65 9.35 -37.54
CA GLY A 152 8.80 10.03 -38.84
C GLY A 152 8.94 9.06 -40.02
N ILE A 153 8.23 7.93 -39.99
CA ILE A 153 8.24 6.88 -41.02
C ILE A 153 6.86 6.72 -41.66
N ALA A 154 6.76 5.97 -42.77
CA ALA A 154 5.46 5.68 -43.38
C ALA A 154 4.67 4.65 -42.54
N PRO A 155 3.33 4.75 -42.45
CA PRO A 155 2.51 3.79 -41.69
C PRO A 155 2.67 2.34 -42.13
N GLN A 156 2.95 2.10 -43.42
CA GLN A 156 3.23 0.77 -43.97
C GLN A 156 4.52 0.15 -43.41
N GLN A 157 5.40 0.97 -42.82
CA GLN A 157 6.62 0.53 -42.16
C GLN A 157 6.40 0.10 -40.69
N VAL A 158 5.15 0.08 -40.22
CA VAL A 158 4.79 -0.30 -38.85
C VAL A 158 3.93 -1.57 -38.85
N ALA A 159 4.48 -2.65 -38.30
CA ALA A 159 3.81 -3.92 -38.08
C ALA A 159 3.45 -4.09 -36.60
N LEU A 160 2.18 -4.35 -36.31
CA LEU A 160 1.66 -4.53 -34.96
C LEU A 160 1.18 -5.97 -34.77
N ALA A 161 1.61 -6.62 -33.70
CA ALA A 161 1.19 -7.95 -33.29
C ALA A 161 0.55 -7.88 -31.90
N GLY A 162 -0.76 -8.08 -31.87
CA GLY A 162 -1.56 -8.03 -30.65
C GLY A 162 -1.81 -9.41 -30.06
N TRP A 163 -1.88 -9.53 -28.74
CA TRP A 163 -2.52 -10.66 -28.07
C TRP A 163 -3.52 -10.17 -27.02
N GLN A 164 -4.46 -11.03 -26.66
CA GLN A 164 -5.37 -10.76 -25.56
C GLN A 164 -4.67 -11.16 -24.25
N ALA A 165 -4.48 -10.20 -23.33
CA ALA A 165 -3.95 -10.54 -22.01
C ALA A 165 -4.95 -11.43 -21.24
N ALA A 166 -4.47 -12.20 -20.27
CA ALA A 166 -5.33 -12.94 -19.36
C ALA A 166 -6.32 -11.98 -18.67
N ALA A 167 -7.57 -12.43 -18.46
CA ALA A 167 -8.67 -11.63 -17.88
C ALA A 167 -8.33 -11.06 -16.49
N ASP A 168 -7.31 -11.61 -15.83
CA ASP A 168 -6.78 -11.25 -14.52
C ASP A 168 -6.09 -9.87 -14.47
N ALA A 169 -5.70 -9.31 -15.62
CA ALA A 169 -5.09 -7.99 -15.72
C ALA A 169 -6.12 -6.96 -16.21
N GLY A 170 -6.48 -5.98 -15.36
CA GLY A 170 -7.36 -4.86 -15.74
C GLY A 170 -6.96 -4.21 -17.07
N ASP A 171 -7.91 -3.56 -17.75
CA ASP A 171 -7.87 -3.14 -19.17
C ASP A 171 -6.44 -2.85 -19.72
N PRO A 172 -5.72 -3.88 -20.21
CA PRO A 172 -4.31 -3.78 -20.57
C PRO A 172 -4.10 -2.86 -21.77
N ALA A 173 -5.16 -2.63 -22.56
CA ALA A 173 -5.15 -1.79 -23.73
C ALA A 173 -4.83 -0.34 -23.37
N LEU A 174 -5.25 0.13 -22.19
CA LEU A 174 -5.02 1.50 -21.75
C LEU A 174 -3.52 1.83 -21.65
N LEU A 175 -2.72 0.94 -21.05
CA LEU A 175 -1.28 1.16 -20.87
C LEU A 175 -0.46 0.68 -22.07
N ALA A 176 -0.96 -0.28 -22.83
CA ALA A 176 -0.21 -0.93 -23.92
C ALA A 176 0.27 0.05 -25.00
N HIS A 177 -0.54 1.05 -25.36
CA HIS A 177 -0.19 2.04 -26.38
C HIS A 177 0.93 2.97 -25.90
N HIS A 178 0.94 3.33 -24.61
CA HIS A 178 2.05 4.07 -24.00
C HIS A 178 3.35 3.26 -23.97
N ALA A 179 3.25 1.99 -23.55
CA ALA A 179 4.37 1.05 -23.55
C ALA A 179 5.01 0.94 -24.94
N ALA A 180 4.17 0.79 -25.96
CA ALA A 180 4.57 0.64 -27.35
C ALA A 180 5.31 1.88 -27.86
N ALA A 181 4.80 3.08 -27.55
CA ALA A 181 5.42 4.33 -28.00
C ALA A 181 6.80 4.56 -27.36
N ASP A 182 6.93 4.32 -26.05
CA ASP A 182 8.21 4.37 -25.32
C ASP A 182 9.22 3.36 -25.90
N ALA A 183 8.79 2.11 -26.08
CA ALA A 183 9.62 1.05 -26.63
C ALA A 183 10.06 1.36 -28.06
N ALA A 184 9.15 1.89 -28.91
CA ALA A 184 9.44 2.23 -30.29
C ALA A 184 10.52 3.31 -30.44
N LEU A 185 10.44 4.40 -29.66
CA LEU A 185 11.46 5.46 -29.65
C LEU A 185 12.84 4.90 -29.29
N LEU A 186 12.90 4.06 -28.26
CA LEU A 186 14.15 3.50 -27.77
C LEU A 186 14.70 2.40 -28.68
N ALA A 187 13.84 1.55 -29.24
CA ALA A 187 14.24 0.52 -30.22
C ALA A 187 14.80 1.15 -31.48
N HIS A 188 14.16 2.22 -31.97
CA HIS A 188 14.66 2.99 -33.12
C HIS A 188 16.05 3.59 -32.85
N ALA A 189 16.28 4.14 -31.65
CA ALA A 189 17.57 4.67 -31.26
C ALA A 189 18.65 3.60 -31.01
N ALA A 190 18.26 2.42 -30.52
CA ALA A 190 19.18 1.33 -30.17
C ALA A 190 19.53 0.43 -31.37
N GLY A 191 18.70 0.39 -32.42
CA GLY A 191 18.80 -0.58 -33.50
C GLY A 191 18.68 -2.04 -33.02
N LYS A 192 18.00 -2.26 -31.90
CA LYS A 192 17.81 -3.56 -31.23
C LYS A 192 16.40 -3.64 -30.65
N PRO A 193 15.88 -4.86 -30.39
CA PRO A 193 14.62 -5.02 -29.68
C PRO A 193 14.68 -4.40 -28.28
N VAL A 194 13.65 -3.64 -27.91
CA VAL A 194 13.50 -2.99 -26.60
C VAL A 194 12.15 -3.36 -26.00
N MET A 195 12.16 -3.81 -24.75
CA MET A 195 10.99 -4.09 -23.93
C MET A 195 10.74 -2.92 -22.96
N ARG A 196 9.50 -2.43 -22.91
CA ARG A 196 9.03 -1.46 -21.93
C ARG A 196 7.97 -2.10 -21.05
N ARG A 197 8.22 -2.13 -19.74
CA ARG A 197 7.25 -2.50 -18.71
C ARG A 197 6.82 -1.25 -17.94
N LEU A 198 5.60 -0.76 -18.13
CA LEU A 198 5.09 0.42 -17.42
C LEU A 198 3.94 0.11 -16.46
N CYS A 199 3.76 0.95 -15.45
CA CYS A 199 2.52 1.02 -14.67
C CYS A 199 1.82 2.37 -14.88
N ALA A 200 0.62 2.56 -14.32
CA ALA A 200 -0.10 3.82 -14.44
C ALA A 200 0.57 5.01 -13.75
N GLY A 201 1.40 4.76 -12.73
CA GLY A 201 2.23 5.80 -12.11
C GLY A 201 3.19 6.46 -13.10
N ASP A 202 3.77 5.66 -14.01
CA ASP A 202 4.75 6.14 -15.00
C ASP A 202 4.18 7.19 -15.96
N ILE A 203 2.86 7.19 -16.14
CA ILE A 203 2.14 8.10 -17.03
C ILE A 203 1.18 9.04 -16.28
N GLY A 204 1.30 9.17 -14.96
CA GLY A 204 0.49 10.11 -14.17
C GLY A 204 -0.99 9.74 -14.07
N LEU A 205 -1.33 8.46 -14.16
CA LEU A 205 -2.68 7.91 -13.96
C LEU A 205 -2.83 7.15 -12.63
N SER A 206 -1.85 7.22 -11.73
CA SER A 206 -1.94 6.57 -10.41
C SER A 206 -3.16 7.09 -9.65
N GLY A 207 -4.10 6.19 -9.33
CA GLY A 207 -5.34 6.54 -8.62
C GLY A 207 -6.36 7.32 -9.45
N ALA A 208 -6.23 7.31 -10.79
CA ALA A 208 -7.19 7.95 -11.68
C ALA A 208 -8.59 7.31 -11.58
N GLN A 209 -9.61 8.16 -11.50
CA GLN A 209 -11.00 7.74 -11.33
C GLN A 209 -11.91 8.48 -12.30
N LEU A 210 -12.93 7.78 -12.75
CA LEU A 210 -14.10 8.36 -13.38
C LEU A 210 -15.14 8.65 -12.29
N ALA A 211 -15.84 9.76 -12.42
CA ALA A 211 -16.95 10.16 -11.56
C ALA A 211 -18.22 10.30 -12.39
N VAL A 212 -19.33 9.73 -11.93
CA VAL A 212 -20.64 9.88 -12.55
C VAL A 212 -21.57 10.56 -11.55
N CYS A 213 -22.00 11.77 -11.88
CA CYS A 213 -23.02 12.50 -11.14
C CYS A 213 -24.38 12.20 -11.76
N ILE A 214 -25.33 11.68 -10.99
CA ILE A 214 -26.71 11.42 -11.43
C ILE A 214 -27.67 12.30 -10.64
N ASP A 215 -28.58 12.95 -11.33
CA ASP A 215 -29.71 13.70 -10.77
C ASP A 215 -31.01 13.22 -11.42
N SER A 216 -31.99 12.81 -10.62
CA SER A 216 -33.26 12.29 -11.11
C SER A 216 -34.45 12.94 -10.43
N ALA A 217 -35.55 13.07 -11.18
CA ALA A 217 -36.86 13.47 -10.68
C ALA A 217 -37.79 12.27 -10.64
N ARG A 218 -38.61 12.18 -9.58
CA ARG A 218 -39.62 11.12 -9.47
C ARG A 218 -40.98 11.60 -9.00
N SER A 219 -42.01 10.88 -9.45
CA SER A 219 -43.41 10.99 -9.03
C SER A 219 -43.93 9.62 -8.62
N GLY A 220 -43.98 9.36 -7.31
CA GLY A 220 -44.25 8.01 -6.79
C GLY A 220 -43.12 7.05 -7.20
N ASN A 221 -43.48 6.04 -8.00
CA ASN A 221 -42.56 5.04 -8.56
C ASN A 221 -42.09 5.38 -9.98
N ALA A 222 -42.68 6.39 -10.64
CA ALA A 222 -42.28 6.80 -11.97
C ALA A 222 -41.03 7.69 -11.91
N ILE A 223 -40.09 7.45 -12.82
CA ILE A 223 -38.91 8.29 -13.02
C ILE A 223 -39.20 9.24 -14.19
N ASP A 224 -39.40 10.51 -13.87
CA ASP A 224 -39.84 11.52 -14.84
C ASP A 224 -38.66 12.11 -15.60
N ALA A 225 -37.54 12.34 -14.89
CA ALA A 225 -36.33 12.88 -15.47
C ALA A 225 -35.05 12.21 -14.94
N TYR A 226 -34.03 12.13 -15.78
CA TYR A 226 -32.72 11.58 -15.46
C TYR A 226 -31.62 12.37 -16.17
N ALA A 227 -30.75 13.01 -15.39
CA ALA A 227 -29.54 13.65 -15.88
C ALA A 227 -28.31 12.94 -15.35
N ALA A 228 -27.36 12.60 -16.23
CA ALA A 228 -26.08 12.04 -15.84
C ALA A 228 -24.93 12.86 -16.44
N THR A 229 -23.90 13.09 -15.64
CA THR A 229 -22.66 13.73 -16.11
C THR A 229 -21.46 12.89 -15.71
N LEU A 230 -20.71 12.40 -16.70
CA LEU A 230 -19.43 11.76 -16.51
C LEU A 230 -18.32 12.83 -16.41
N ALA A 231 -17.46 12.72 -15.42
CA ALA A 231 -16.33 13.62 -15.19
C ALA A 231 -15.12 12.82 -14.68
N GLY A 232 -13.93 13.42 -14.65
CA GLY A 232 -12.74 12.81 -14.05
C GLY A 232 -11.49 12.94 -14.90
N THR A 233 -10.40 12.31 -14.45
CA THR A 233 -9.16 12.22 -15.21
C THR A 233 -9.35 11.19 -16.31
N ALA A 234 -9.72 11.68 -17.49
CA ALA A 234 -9.91 10.83 -18.65
C ALA A 234 -8.56 10.23 -19.10
N PRO A 235 -8.54 8.95 -19.49
CA PRO A 235 -7.36 8.35 -20.07
C PRO A 235 -6.98 9.09 -21.36
N PRO A 236 -5.68 9.29 -21.62
CA PRO A 236 -5.27 10.02 -22.79
C PRO A 236 -5.51 9.19 -24.06
N PRO A 237 -6.12 9.78 -25.10
CA PRO A 237 -6.35 9.07 -26.37
C PRO A 237 -5.06 8.87 -27.18
N VAL A 238 -3.99 9.61 -26.84
CA VAL A 238 -2.72 9.62 -27.55
C VAL A 238 -1.60 9.25 -26.58
N PRO A 239 -0.65 8.36 -26.95
CA PRO A 239 0.48 7.99 -26.11
C PRO A 239 1.25 9.21 -25.61
N LEU A 240 1.59 9.20 -24.32
CA LEU A 240 2.33 10.28 -23.64
C LEU A 240 3.63 10.64 -24.38
N ALA A 241 4.31 9.65 -24.97
CA ALA A 241 5.54 9.88 -25.73
C ALA A 241 5.37 10.92 -26.85
N LEU A 242 4.25 10.90 -27.61
CA LEU A 242 4.00 11.89 -28.67
C LEU A 242 3.87 13.31 -28.10
N TRP A 243 3.20 13.46 -26.96
CA TRP A 243 3.10 14.74 -26.27
C TRP A 243 4.45 15.23 -25.79
N LEU A 244 5.24 14.35 -25.19
CA LEU A 244 6.56 14.70 -24.66
C LEU A 244 7.54 15.06 -25.79
N THR A 245 7.44 14.42 -26.95
CA THR A 245 8.28 14.72 -28.12
C THR A 245 7.72 15.87 -28.98
N HIS A 246 6.60 16.49 -28.61
CA HIS A 246 5.89 17.51 -29.41
C HIS A 246 5.61 17.05 -30.84
N THR A 247 5.27 15.78 -31.00
CA THR A 247 4.92 15.20 -32.30
C THR A 247 3.42 15.29 -32.52
N ALA A 248 3.00 15.85 -33.65
CA ALA A 248 1.59 15.96 -33.98
C ALA A 248 0.99 14.55 -34.17
N SER A 249 -0.10 14.25 -33.46
CA SER A 249 -0.85 13.01 -33.71
C SER A 249 -1.64 13.16 -35.02
N PRO A 250 -1.55 12.19 -35.94
CA PRO A 250 -2.32 12.20 -37.19
C PRO A 250 -3.80 11.85 -36.99
N VAL A 251 -4.19 11.42 -35.78
CA VAL A 251 -5.57 11.07 -35.45
C VAL A 251 -6.30 12.34 -35.02
N THR A 252 -7.14 12.87 -35.90
CA THR A 252 -8.11 13.90 -35.54
C THR A 252 -9.21 13.29 -34.68
N ASP A 253 -9.59 14.04 -33.64
CA ASP A 253 -10.73 13.83 -32.77
C ASP A 253 -12.01 13.62 -33.60
N THR A 254 -12.25 12.38 -34.00
CA THR A 254 -13.40 11.97 -34.81
C THR A 254 -14.36 11.28 -33.86
N GLY A 255 -15.09 12.12 -33.14
CA GLY A 255 -16.21 11.70 -32.34
C GLY A 255 -17.28 11.09 -33.23
N ASP A 256 -17.50 9.79 -33.07
CA ASP A 256 -18.85 9.27 -32.88
C ASP A 256 -18.77 7.91 -32.17
N SER A 257 -18.98 7.93 -30.87
CA SER A 257 -18.99 6.75 -29.98
C SER A 257 -20.31 6.66 -29.23
N GLY A 258 -21.42 7.01 -29.90
CA GLY A 258 -22.79 6.96 -29.37
C GLY A 258 -23.32 5.56 -29.02
N SER A 259 -22.46 4.63 -28.61
CA SER A 259 -22.81 3.30 -28.14
C SER A 259 -22.74 3.26 -26.61
N ALA A 260 -23.86 2.92 -25.96
CA ALA A 260 -24.00 2.55 -24.54
C ALA A 260 -24.17 3.63 -23.45
N VAL A 261 -24.51 4.88 -23.78
CA VAL A 261 -24.71 5.93 -22.75
C VAL A 261 -26.19 6.18 -22.39
N MET A 262 -27.13 5.80 -23.27
CA MET A 262 -28.56 5.96 -22.99
C MET A 262 -29.05 4.94 -21.95
N PRO A 263 -29.81 5.38 -20.92
CA PRO A 263 -30.47 4.46 -20.01
C PRO A 263 -31.44 3.55 -20.79
N PRO A 264 -31.45 2.22 -20.55
CA PRO A 264 -32.35 1.29 -21.23
C PRO A 264 -33.80 1.39 -20.76
N TYR A 265 -34.10 2.35 -19.88
CA TYR A 265 -35.40 2.54 -19.25
C TYR A 265 -36.19 3.66 -19.93
N ARG A 266 -37.52 3.49 -19.95
CA ARG A 266 -38.51 4.47 -20.39
C ARG A 266 -38.58 5.62 -19.38
N ILE A 267 -37.79 6.65 -19.64
CA ILE A 267 -37.71 7.89 -18.87
C ILE A 267 -38.02 9.05 -19.83
N PRO A 268 -39.09 9.84 -19.62
CA PRO A 268 -39.51 10.88 -20.56
C PRO A 268 -38.40 11.88 -20.88
N ASP A 269 -37.73 12.40 -19.85
CA ASP A 269 -36.75 13.46 -19.97
C ASP A 269 -35.34 12.98 -19.54
N VAL A 270 -34.42 12.83 -20.48
CA VAL A 270 -33.05 12.34 -20.26
C VAL A 270 -32.03 13.34 -20.81
N ASP A 271 -31.00 13.65 -20.02
CA ASP A 271 -29.82 14.41 -20.46
C ASP A 271 -28.53 13.74 -19.96
N VAL A 272 -27.75 13.17 -20.88
CA VAL A 272 -26.44 12.62 -20.55
C VAL A 272 -25.34 13.46 -21.19
N GLY A 273 -24.31 13.75 -20.41
CA GLY A 273 -23.18 14.55 -20.86
C GLY A 273 -21.87 14.14 -20.21
N SER A 274 -20.79 14.73 -20.70
CA SER A 274 -19.45 14.64 -20.13
C SER A 274 -18.94 16.03 -19.76
N ALA A 275 -18.13 16.13 -18.71
CA ALA A 275 -17.36 17.32 -18.40
C ALA A 275 -15.94 17.14 -18.96
N GLY A 276 -15.54 17.98 -19.91
CA GLY A 276 -14.25 17.92 -20.60
C GLY A 276 -14.30 17.20 -21.95
N ALA A 277 -13.13 16.97 -22.55
CA ALA A 277 -12.94 16.46 -23.89
C ALA A 277 -13.56 15.07 -24.07
N VAL A 278 -14.57 15.01 -24.94
CA VAL A 278 -15.33 13.78 -25.27
C VAL A 278 -14.39 12.67 -25.76
N ALA A 279 -13.41 13.02 -26.60
CA ALA A 279 -12.36 12.14 -27.14
C ALA A 279 -11.59 11.33 -26.09
N ALA A 280 -11.36 11.93 -24.91
CA ALA A 280 -10.57 11.31 -23.86
C ALA A 280 -11.33 10.17 -23.17
N PHE A 281 -12.66 10.14 -23.29
CA PHE A 281 -13.49 9.06 -22.76
C PHE A 281 -13.63 7.90 -23.76
N ASP A 282 -13.46 8.16 -25.06
CA ASP A 282 -13.39 7.14 -26.11
C ASP A 282 -12.13 6.29 -26.03
N ALA A 283 -11.10 6.76 -25.31
CA ALA A 283 -9.86 6.04 -25.09
C ALA A 283 -10.04 4.81 -24.17
N ALA A 284 -11.09 4.77 -23.33
CA ALA A 284 -11.40 3.65 -22.45
C ALA A 284 -12.92 3.37 -22.37
N PRO A 285 -13.55 2.95 -23.49
CA PRO A 285 -15.01 2.88 -23.60
C PRO A 285 -15.62 1.86 -22.63
N LEU A 286 -14.90 0.77 -22.32
CA LEU A 286 -15.36 -0.23 -21.37
C LEU A 286 -15.38 0.30 -19.93
N ALA A 287 -14.39 1.09 -19.52
CA ALA A 287 -14.35 1.70 -18.18
C ALA A 287 -15.45 2.75 -18.02
N ALA A 288 -15.69 3.56 -19.05
CA ALA A 288 -16.81 4.51 -19.07
C ALA A 288 -18.17 3.80 -19.02
N ALA A 289 -18.36 2.73 -19.80
CA ALA A 289 -19.57 1.91 -19.75
C ALA A 289 -19.80 1.29 -18.37
N ARG A 290 -18.76 0.72 -17.75
CA ARG A 290 -18.82 0.18 -16.38
C ARG A 290 -19.20 1.26 -15.36
N ALA A 291 -18.59 2.44 -15.45
CA ALA A 291 -18.90 3.57 -14.58
C ALA A 291 -20.38 3.99 -14.70
N HIS A 292 -20.90 4.13 -15.93
CA HIS A 292 -22.29 4.48 -16.17
C HIS A 292 -23.28 3.42 -15.70
N VAL A 293 -23.03 2.14 -15.98
CA VAL A 293 -23.89 1.03 -15.53
C VAL A 293 -23.88 0.94 -14.01
N PHE A 294 -22.70 0.99 -13.38
CA PHE A 294 -22.58 0.96 -11.93
C PHE A 294 -23.36 2.08 -11.25
N ALA A 295 -23.17 3.32 -11.73
CA ALA A 295 -23.85 4.49 -11.19
C ALA A 295 -25.36 4.41 -11.38
N ARG A 296 -25.83 4.10 -12.60
CA ARG A 296 -27.26 4.01 -12.93
C ARG A 296 -27.96 2.94 -12.11
N GLU A 297 -27.41 1.74 -12.06
CA GLU A 297 -28.07 0.60 -11.41
C GLU A 297 -28.04 0.71 -9.88
N SER A 298 -26.99 1.30 -9.31
CA SER A 298 -26.96 1.65 -7.89
C SER A 298 -27.95 2.76 -7.56
N HIS A 299 -28.08 3.77 -8.43
CA HIS A 299 -29.03 4.87 -8.24
C HIS A 299 -30.49 4.42 -8.30
N LEU A 300 -30.84 3.52 -9.23
CA LEU A 300 -32.18 2.94 -9.32
C LEU A 300 -32.52 2.09 -8.09
N ASP A 301 -31.53 1.39 -7.52
CA ASP A 301 -31.72 0.65 -6.27
C ASP A 301 -31.94 1.59 -5.07
N GLU A 302 -31.23 2.72 -5.02
CA GLU A 302 -31.49 3.78 -4.03
C GLU A 302 -32.91 4.39 -4.19
N ILE A 303 -33.38 4.58 -5.43
CA ILE A 303 -34.76 5.04 -5.69
C ILE A 303 -35.77 3.99 -5.21
N ALA A 304 -35.55 2.71 -5.50
CA ALA A 304 -36.40 1.61 -5.07
C ALA A 304 -36.52 1.55 -3.54
N ALA A 305 -35.39 1.66 -2.84
CA ALA A 305 -35.35 1.73 -1.38
C ALA A 305 -36.10 2.96 -0.85
N ALA A 306 -35.90 4.14 -1.46
CA ALA A 306 -36.55 5.38 -1.04
C ALA A 306 -38.06 5.42 -1.34
N SER A 307 -38.53 4.71 -2.36
CA SER A 307 -39.96 4.61 -2.72
C SER A 307 -40.66 3.42 -2.05
N GLY A 308 -39.93 2.53 -1.37
CA GLY A 308 -40.50 1.32 -0.78
C GLY A 308 -40.94 0.29 -1.82
N THR A 309 -40.27 0.24 -2.98
CA THR A 309 -40.60 -0.66 -4.10
C THR A 309 -39.52 -1.72 -4.27
N ASP A 310 -39.91 -2.92 -4.72
CA ASP A 310 -38.95 -3.96 -5.10
C ASP A 310 -38.07 -3.50 -6.28
N PRO A 311 -36.73 -3.68 -6.22
CA PRO A 311 -35.81 -3.15 -7.22
C PRO A 311 -35.93 -3.82 -8.60
N VAL A 312 -36.41 -5.07 -8.66
CA VAL A 312 -36.68 -5.77 -9.93
C VAL A 312 -37.99 -5.25 -10.54
N ALA A 313 -39.03 -5.12 -9.74
CA ALA A 313 -40.32 -4.58 -10.15
C ALA A 313 -40.21 -3.14 -10.68
N LEU A 314 -39.42 -2.29 -10.01
CA LEU A 314 -39.17 -0.92 -10.46
C LEU A 314 -38.55 -0.88 -11.86
N ARG A 315 -37.60 -1.78 -12.15
CA ARG A 315 -36.94 -1.86 -13.46
C ARG A 315 -37.89 -2.36 -14.53
N LEU A 316 -38.62 -3.44 -14.24
CA LEU A 316 -39.61 -4.00 -15.18
C LEU A 316 -40.71 -3.00 -15.54
N SER A 317 -41.13 -2.11 -14.63
CA SER A 317 -42.15 -1.09 -14.95
C SER A 317 -41.65 0.00 -15.90
N HIS A 318 -40.33 0.11 -16.09
CA HIS A 318 -39.69 1.08 -16.98
C HIS A 318 -38.95 0.41 -18.15
N LEU A 319 -39.09 -0.89 -18.37
CA LEU A 319 -38.40 -1.59 -19.46
C LEU A 319 -39.40 -1.95 -20.56
N ASP A 320 -39.34 -1.25 -21.70
CA ASP A 320 -40.22 -1.53 -22.86
C ASP A 320 -39.68 -2.67 -23.74
N ASP A 321 -38.38 -2.95 -23.64
CA ASP A 321 -37.74 -4.02 -24.40
C ASP A 321 -38.24 -5.39 -23.91
N SER A 322 -38.95 -6.09 -24.80
CA SER A 322 -39.49 -7.42 -24.53
C SER A 322 -38.42 -8.46 -24.25
N ARG A 323 -37.24 -8.35 -24.91
CA ARG A 323 -36.13 -9.29 -24.77
C ARG A 323 -35.44 -9.08 -23.43
N GLY A 324 -35.04 -7.86 -23.11
CA GLY A 324 -34.52 -7.48 -21.80
C GLY A 324 -35.49 -7.84 -20.67
N SER A 325 -36.79 -7.56 -20.83
CA SER A 325 -37.81 -7.91 -19.82
C SER A 325 -37.94 -9.41 -19.58
N ALA A 326 -37.83 -10.24 -20.63
CA ALA A 326 -37.84 -11.69 -20.49
C ALA A 326 -36.58 -12.18 -19.76
N LEU A 327 -35.40 -11.64 -20.09
CA LEU A 327 -34.14 -11.98 -19.44
C LEU A 327 -34.16 -11.64 -17.93
N VAL A 328 -34.65 -10.45 -17.57
CA VAL A 328 -34.79 -10.02 -16.17
C VAL A 328 -35.70 -10.97 -15.38
N ARG A 329 -36.84 -11.39 -15.96
CA ARG A 329 -37.75 -12.36 -15.31
C ARG A 329 -37.07 -13.72 -15.13
N GLN A 330 -36.40 -14.23 -16.15
CA GLN A 330 -35.70 -15.52 -16.10
C GLN A 330 -34.59 -15.57 -15.04
N VAL A 331 -33.77 -14.51 -14.94
CA VAL A 331 -32.72 -14.40 -13.90
C VAL A 331 -33.34 -14.30 -12.50
N SER A 332 -34.43 -13.54 -12.35
CA SER A 332 -35.13 -13.40 -11.07
C SER A 332 -35.74 -14.72 -10.61
N GLU A 333 -36.38 -15.47 -11.52
CA GLU A 333 -36.96 -16.78 -11.23
C GLU A 333 -35.89 -17.81 -10.85
N ARG A 334 -34.80 -17.91 -11.62
CA ARG A 334 -33.73 -18.90 -11.38
C ARG A 334 -32.91 -18.62 -10.12
N SER A 335 -32.73 -17.35 -9.73
CA SER A 335 -32.08 -17.00 -8.47
C SER A 335 -32.96 -17.26 -7.24
N GLY A 336 -34.26 -17.48 -7.43
CA GLY A 336 -35.23 -17.53 -6.33
C GLY A 336 -35.49 -16.15 -5.72
N TRP A 337 -35.49 -15.09 -6.54
CA TRP A 337 -35.79 -13.74 -6.09
C TRP A 337 -37.19 -13.66 -5.49
N THR A 338 -37.28 -13.24 -4.23
CA THR A 338 -38.56 -12.99 -3.57
C THR A 338 -38.73 -11.48 -3.46
N PRO A 339 -39.82 -10.89 -4.00
CA PRO A 339 -40.03 -9.45 -3.95
C PRO A 339 -39.91 -8.91 -2.52
N SER A 340 -38.97 -8.00 -2.30
CA SER A 340 -38.77 -7.36 -1.02
C SER A 340 -38.31 -5.93 -1.21
N VAL A 341 -38.73 -5.05 -0.30
CA VAL A 341 -38.19 -3.70 -0.23
C VAL A 341 -36.73 -3.81 0.21
N PRO A 342 -35.78 -3.11 -0.44
CA PRO A 342 -34.41 -3.06 0.04
C PRO A 342 -34.41 -2.53 1.48
N HIS A 343 -33.83 -3.33 2.38
CA HIS A 343 -33.73 -3.11 3.83
C HIS A 343 -34.92 -3.60 4.70
N ALA A 344 -34.78 -4.81 5.26
CA ALA A 344 -34.85 -5.10 6.71
C ALA A 344 -34.79 -6.61 7.00
N ALA A 345 -33.69 -7.11 7.59
CA ALA A 345 -33.66 -8.21 8.58
C ALA A 345 -32.27 -8.29 9.22
N THR A 346 -32.06 -8.00 10.51
CA THR A 346 -32.28 -8.90 11.67
C THR A 346 -31.70 -10.31 11.49
N SER A 347 -30.42 -10.44 11.15
CA SER A 347 -29.69 -11.67 11.50
C SER A 347 -29.27 -11.57 12.97
N ALA A 348 -29.65 -12.57 13.77
CA ALA A 348 -29.08 -12.78 15.10
C ALA A 348 -27.66 -13.33 14.92
N GLY A 349 -26.67 -12.44 14.83
CA GLY A 349 -25.27 -12.81 14.61
C GLY A 349 -24.45 -11.67 14.01
N ASN A 350 -23.12 -11.84 13.98
CA ASN A 350 -22.20 -10.87 13.39
C ASN A 350 -22.27 -10.86 11.84
N VAL A 351 -22.63 -12.00 11.22
CA VAL A 351 -22.75 -12.14 9.76
C VAL A 351 -24.12 -11.67 9.27
N ARG A 352 -24.11 -10.80 8.25
CA ARG A 352 -25.27 -10.19 7.60
C ARG A 352 -25.39 -10.70 6.17
N ARG A 353 -26.61 -11.02 5.73
CA ARG A 353 -26.88 -11.56 4.39
C ARG A 353 -27.72 -10.59 3.59
N GLY A 354 -27.45 -10.46 2.29
CA GLY A 354 -28.23 -9.60 1.41
C GLY A 354 -28.15 -10.02 -0.05
N ARG A 355 -29.11 -9.53 -0.83
CA ARG A 355 -29.21 -9.83 -2.27
C ARG A 355 -29.37 -8.56 -3.08
N GLY A 356 -28.79 -8.52 -4.27
CA GLY A 356 -28.79 -7.33 -5.10
C GLY A 356 -28.99 -7.66 -6.57
N PHE A 357 -29.73 -6.80 -7.26
CA PHE A 357 -30.04 -6.92 -8.68
C PHE A 357 -29.41 -5.77 -9.48
N ALA A 358 -28.94 -6.06 -10.69
CA ALA A 358 -28.54 -5.04 -11.67
C ALA A 358 -28.72 -5.53 -13.12
N TYR A 359 -28.87 -4.56 -14.03
CA TYR A 359 -29.09 -4.81 -15.45
C TYR A 359 -28.28 -3.88 -16.38
N ALA A 360 -27.83 -4.43 -17.51
CA ALA A 360 -27.18 -3.70 -18.58
C ALA A 360 -27.72 -4.11 -19.95
N HIS A 361 -27.80 -3.13 -20.84
CA HIS A 361 -28.04 -3.30 -22.26
C HIS A 361 -27.07 -2.38 -23.01
N THR A 362 -26.41 -2.91 -24.02
CA THR A 362 -25.44 -2.18 -24.84
C THR A 362 -25.74 -2.42 -26.31
N VAL A 363 -25.51 -1.40 -27.13
CA VAL A 363 -25.69 -1.46 -28.59
C VAL A 363 -24.34 -1.20 -29.23
N ASP A 364 -23.62 -2.24 -29.66
CA ASP A 364 -22.34 -2.10 -30.35
C ASP A 364 -22.58 -1.93 -31.87
N HIS A 365 -21.87 -0.99 -32.50
CA HIS A 365 -22.07 -0.66 -33.91
C HIS A 365 -21.59 -1.78 -34.86
N ASP A 366 -20.63 -2.60 -34.41
CA ASP A 366 -20.07 -3.72 -35.16
C ASP A 366 -20.62 -5.08 -34.67
N ALA A 367 -20.96 -5.19 -33.38
CA ALA A 367 -21.39 -6.44 -32.74
C ALA A 367 -22.89 -6.53 -32.38
N GLY A 368 -23.71 -5.53 -32.73
CA GLY A 368 -25.15 -5.54 -32.47
C GLY A 368 -25.51 -5.37 -30.98
N GLN A 369 -26.76 -5.70 -30.62
CA GLN A 369 -27.26 -5.51 -29.25
C GLN A 369 -26.90 -6.67 -28.32
N SER A 370 -26.58 -6.35 -27.07
CA SER A 370 -26.29 -7.33 -26.01
C SER A 370 -26.93 -6.93 -24.68
N TRP A 371 -27.37 -7.94 -23.91
CA TRP A 371 -28.10 -7.80 -22.66
C TRP A 371 -27.43 -8.61 -21.55
N SER A 372 -27.44 -8.08 -20.33
CA SER A 372 -26.92 -8.77 -19.15
C SER A 372 -27.74 -8.42 -17.90
N ALA A 373 -28.15 -9.42 -17.13
CA ALA A 373 -28.89 -9.27 -15.89
C ALA A 373 -28.26 -10.14 -14.79
N TRP A 374 -28.09 -9.57 -13.60
CA TRP A 374 -27.37 -10.18 -12.49
C TRP A 374 -28.20 -10.14 -11.21
N VAL A 375 -28.19 -11.26 -10.48
CA VAL A 375 -28.52 -11.33 -9.05
C VAL A 375 -27.29 -11.81 -8.30
N ALA A 376 -26.81 -11.01 -7.35
CA ALA A 376 -25.71 -11.36 -6.46
C ALA A 376 -26.22 -11.57 -5.03
N GLU A 377 -25.67 -12.56 -4.34
CA GLU A 377 -25.95 -12.86 -2.93
C GLU A 377 -24.67 -12.79 -2.12
N VAL A 378 -24.72 -12.06 -1.01
CA VAL A 378 -23.52 -11.76 -0.22
C VAL A 378 -23.72 -12.07 1.26
N GLU A 379 -22.61 -12.41 1.89
CA GLU A 379 -22.42 -12.44 3.33
C GLU A 379 -21.39 -11.37 3.72
N VAL A 380 -21.71 -10.59 4.75
CA VAL A 380 -20.84 -9.53 5.29
C VAL A 380 -20.65 -9.73 6.78
N ASP A 381 -19.41 -9.83 7.24
CA ASP A 381 -19.09 -9.79 8.66
C ASP A 381 -19.20 -8.35 9.19
N GLY A 382 -20.06 -8.12 10.19
CA GLY A 382 -20.33 -6.80 10.74
C GLY A 382 -19.18 -6.18 11.54
N THR A 383 -18.17 -6.95 11.92
CA THR A 383 -17.00 -6.52 12.71
C THR A 383 -15.78 -6.32 11.83
N THR A 384 -15.42 -7.31 11.02
CA THR A 384 -14.23 -7.25 10.16
C THR A 384 -14.50 -6.52 8.84
N GLY A 385 -15.77 -6.47 8.41
CA GLY A 385 -16.18 -5.98 7.11
C GLY A 385 -15.94 -6.99 5.98
N GLU A 386 -15.44 -8.20 6.28
CA GLU A 386 -15.20 -9.23 5.28
C GLU A 386 -16.45 -9.51 4.45
N LEU A 387 -16.27 -9.57 3.13
CA LEU A 387 -17.32 -9.76 2.15
C LEU A 387 -17.10 -11.08 1.42
N ALA A 388 -18.06 -11.98 1.52
CA ALA A 388 -18.15 -13.17 0.69
C ALA A 388 -19.31 -13.01 -0.29
N VAL A 389 -19.03 -13.08 -1.59
CA VAL A 389 -20.08 -13.27 -2.59
C VAL A 389 -20.35 -14.77 -2.66
N THR A 390 -21.49 -15.19 -2.14
CA THR A 390 -21.81 -16.62 -1.94
C THR A 390 -22.37 -17.25 -3.22
N ARG A 391 -23.19 -16.50 -3.95
CA ARG A 391 -23.85 -16.98 -5.17
C ARG A 391 -24.08 -15.84 -6.14
N VAL A 392 -23.94 -16.12 -7.43
CA VAL A 392 -24.27 -15.19 -8.52
C VAL A 392 -25.10 -15.92 -9.57
N THR A 393 -26.26 -15.35 -9.92
CA THR A 393 -27.08 -15.80 -11.05
C THR A 393 -26.99 -14.79 -12.18
N VAL A 394 -26.49 -15.20 -13.34
CA VAL A 394 -26.25 -14.33 -14.49
C VAL A 394 -27.02 -14.79 -15.71
N GLY A 395 -27.79 -13.89 -16.31
CA GLY A 395 -28.38 -14.07 -17.63
C GLY A 395 -27.71 -13.17 -18.63
N HIS A 396 -27.41 -13.69 -19.82
CA HIS A 396 -26.82 -12.93 -20.92
C HIS A 396 -27.54 -13.26 -22.22
N ASP A 397 -27.67 -12.28 -23.11
CA ASP A 397 -28.24 -12.47 -24.44
C ASP A 397 -27.58 -11.53 -25.47
N SER A 398 -27.52 -11.92 -26.74
CA SER A 398 -26.91 -11.12 -27.82
C SER A 398 -27.59 -11.32 -29.19
N GLU A 399 -27.54 -10.30 -30.05
CA GLU A 399 -27.99 -10.37 -31.46
C GLU A 399 -26.91 -10.89 -32.41
N SER A 400 -25.61 -10.78 -32.09
CA SER A 400 -24.53 -11.30 -32.94
C SER A 400 -24.08 -12.69 -32.48
N LEU A 401 -24.47 -13.71 -33.23
CA LEU A 401 -23.83 -15.03 -33.21
C LEU A 401 -22.72 -15.04 -34.26
N ALA A 402 -21.56 -14.46 -33.96
CA ALA A 402 -20.36 -14.82 -34.72
C ALA A 402 -20.10 -16.33 -34.52
N PRO A 403 -19.61 -17.09 -35.54
CA PRO A 403 -19.29 -18.49 -35.36
C PRO A 403 -18.00 -18.62 -34.53
N ALA A 404 -18.08 -18.36 -33.23
CA ALA A 404 -17.05 -18.68 -32.24
C ALA A 404 -17.06 -20.18 -31.95
N GLN A 405 -17.01 -21.00 -33.00
CA GLN A 405 -16.71 -22.42 -32.92
C GLN A 405 -15.19 -22.59 -32.83
N ALA A 406 -14.63 -22.42 -31.63
CA ALA A 406 -13.34 -23.02 -31.24
C ALA A 406 -12.96 -22.85 -29.75
N THR A 407 -13.87 -22.61 -28.81
CA THR A 407 -13.50 -22.67 -27.37
C THR A 407 -14.74 -23.00 -26.51
N PRO A 408 -14.64 -23.75 -25.39
CA PRO A 408 -15.80 -24.04 -24.56
C PRO A 408 -16.27 -22.76 -23.84
N ALA A 409 -17.20 -22.02 -24.47
CA ALA A 409 -17.62 -20.66 -24.11
C ALA A 409 -18.31 -20.51 -22.74
N ALA A 410 -18.85 -21.59 -22.17
CA ALA A 410 -19.47 -21.56 -20.83
C ALA A 410 -18.43 -21.40 -19.71
N ARG A 411 -17.28 -22.10 -19.79
CA ARG A 411 -16.21 -21.97 -18.79
C ARG A 411 -15.58 -20.58 -18.78
N SER A 412 -15.48 -19.92 -19.94
CA SER A 412 -14.91 -18.57 -20.03
C SER A 412 -15.82 -17.50 -19.43
N LEU A 413 -17.14 -17.65 -19.49
CA LEU A 413 -18.08 -16.71 -18.86
C LEU A 413 -18.13 -16.92 -17.34
N GLU A 414 -18.17 -18.15 -16.86
CA GLU A 414 -18.07 -18.46 -15.42
C GLU A 414 -16.77 -17.92 -14.83
N GLN A 415 -15.64 -18.09 -15.53
CA GLN A 415 -14.36 -17.51 -15.16
C GLN A 415 -14.41 -15.98 -15.18
N ALA A 416 -14.90 -15.35 -16.26
CA ALA A 416 -15.02 -13.89 -16.33
C ALA A 416 -15.92 -13.30 -15.23
N VAL A 417 -16.98 -14.02 -14.84
CA VAL A 417 -17.88 -13.67 -13.73
C VAL A 417 -17.16 -13.81 -12.38
N ALA A 418 -16.43 -14.90 -12.18
CA ALA A 418 -15.62 -15.13 -10.99
C ALA A 418 -14.50 -14.08 -10.86
N ASP A 419 -13.79 -13.78 -11.94
CA ASP A 419 -12.71 -12.79 -12.00
C ASP A 419 -13.25 -11.39 -11.75
N ALA A 420 -14.39 -11.02 -12.35
CA ALA A 420 -15.05 -9.75 -12.07
C ALA A 420 -15.48 -9.65 -10.60
N THR A 421 -15.96 -10.74 -10.01
CA THR A 421 -16.34 -10.79 -8.60
C THR A 421 -15.11 -10.64 -7.70
N LEU A 422 -14.02 -11.35 -8.01
CA LEU A 422 -12.74 -11.25 -7.32
C LEU A 422 -12.12 -9.87 -7.44
N GLN A 423 -12.25 -9.19 -8.58
CA GLN A 423 -11.79 -7.80 -8.78
C GLN A 423 -12.63 -6.79 -7.99
N LEU A 424 -13.91 -7.08 -7.77
CA LEU A 424 -14.81 -6.22 -6.98
C LEU A 424 -14.62 -6.41 -5.48
N THR A 425 -14.23 -7.60 -5.04
CA THR A 425 -13.81 -7.88 -3.67
C THR A 425 -12.30 -7.70 -3.48
N ALA A 426 -11.56 -7.41 -4.56
CA ALA A 426 -10.12 -7.29 -4.54
C ALA A 426 -9.73 -6.24 -3.52
N VAL A 427 -8.89 -6.69 -2.61
CA VAL A 427 -8.33 -5.91 -1.52
C VAL A 427 -7.57 -4.75 -2.17
N SER A 428 -8.15 -3.54 -2.19
CA SER A 428 -7.28 -2.36 -2.13
C SER A 428 -6.44 -2.58 -0.88
N PRO A 429 -5.09 -2.64 -0.99
CA PRO A 429 -4.26 -2.94 0.16
C PRO A 429 -4.56 -1.88 1.21
N ALA A 430 -5.30 -2.30 2.22
CA ALA A 430 -5.50 -1.54 3.43
C ALA A 430 -4.12 -1.30 4.05
N PHE A 431 -4.02 -0.30 4.91
CA PHE A 431 -2.76 -0.03 5.62
C PHE A 431 -2.24 -1.24 6.42
N ASP A 432 -3.07 -2.24 6.70
CA ASP A 432 -2.74 -3.48 7.39
C ASP A 432 -2.74 -4.72 6.47
N THR A 433 -2.72 -4.53 5.14
CA THR A 433 -2.60 -5.64 4.18
C THR A 433 -1.16 -6.12 4.10
N TRP A 434 -0.97 -7.42 4.23
CA TRP A 434 0.31 -8.10 4.06
C TRP A 434 0.30 -8.80 2.70
N PRO A 435 1.31 -8.60 1.83
CA PRO A 435 1.38 -9.30 0.55
C PRO A 435 1.38 -10.81 0.76
N ALA A 436 0.59 -11.53 -0.05
CA ALA A 436 0.69 -12.98 -0.12
C ALA A 436 2.00 -13.35 -0.84
N THR A 437 3.07 -13.56 -0.06
CA THR A 437 4.35 -14.16 -0.45
C THR A 437 5.01 -13.65 -1.74
N GLU A 438 5.85 -12.62 -1.63
CA GLU A 438 7.14 -12.56 -2.36
C GLU A 438 8.22 -13.20 -1.47
N ALA A 439 8.10 -14.51 -1.23
CA ALA A 439 9.21 -15.24 -0.63
C ALA A 439 10.30 -15.40 -1.71
N SER A 440 11.47 -14.81 -1.45
CA SER A 440 12.80 -15.16 -1.95
C SER A 440 12.87 -16.09 -3.18
N ALA A 441 13.44 -15.57 -4.27
CA ALA A 441 13.63 -16.21 -5.57
C ALA A 441 14.47 -17.51 -5.61
N ASN A 442 14.60 -18.27 -4.53
CA ASN A 442 15.23 -19.58 -4.51
C ASN A 442 14.55 -20.52 -3.51
N GLN A 443 13.37 -21.02 -3.89
CA GLN A 443 12.90 -22.37 -3.53
C GLN A 443 11.66 -22.69 -4.36
N SER A 444 11.82 -23.61 -5.32
CA SER A 444 10.72 -24.12 -6.15
C SER A 444 9.88 -25.09 -5.33
N LEU A 445 8.66 -24.71 -4.91
CA LEU A 445 7.59 -25.62 -4.51
C LEU A 445 6.21 -25.02 -4.83
N PRO A 446 5.18 -25.85 -5.03
CA PRO A 446 4.17 -25.67 -6.06
C PRO A 446 3.10 -24.63 -5.69
N ALA A 447 2.51 -24.03 -6.73
CA ALA A 447 1.35 -23.17 -6.64
C ALA A 447 0.23 -23.86 -5.85
N VAL A 448 0.01 -23.41 -4.62
CA VAL A 448 -1.22 -23.68 -3.88
C VAL A 448 -2.08 -22.44 -4.01
N ALA A 449 -3.20 -22.62 -4.70
CA ALA A 449 -4.22 -21.61 -4.91
C ALA A 449 -4.60 -20.94 -3.58
N THR A 450 -4.53 -19.62 -3.56
CA THR A 450 -5.29 -18.79 -2.63
C THR A 450 -6.76 -19.21 -2.76
N SER A 451 -7.24 -19.98 -1.78
CA SER A 451 -8.63 -20.46 -1.76
C SER A 451 -9.56 -19.31 -1.40
N ALA A 452 -9.73 -18.34 -2.32
CA ALA A 452 -11.02 -17.69 -2.44
C ALA A 452 -11.99 -18.80 -2.83
N VAL A 453 -12.94 -19.14 -1.93
CA VAL A 453 -14.07 -19.99 -2.31
C VAL A 453 -14.74 -19.24 -3.46
N LEU A 454 -14.60 -19.79 -4.68
CA LEU A 454 -15.22 -19.18 -5.85
C LEU A 454 -16.74 -19.16 -5.61
N PRO A 455 -17.42 -18.06 -5.95
CA PRO A 455 -18.87 -17.97 -5.80
C PRO A 455 -19.53 -19.12 -6.57
N GLU A 456 -20.65 -19.63 -6.07
CA GLU A 456 -21.47 -20.53 -6.88
C GLU A 456 -22.06 -19.71 -8.05
N VAL A 457 -21.63 -20.01 -9.27
CA VAL A 457 -22.09 -19.31 -10.49
C VAL A 457 -23.19 -20.13 -11.16
N HIS A 458 -24.39 -19.56 -11.26
CA HIS A 458 -25.49 -20.12 -12.04
C HIS A 458 -25.76 -19.29 -13.28
N LEU A 459 -25.66 -19.91 -14.44
CA LEU A 459 -26.03 -19.28 -15.70
C LEU A 459 -27.54 -19.47 -15.95
N ALA A 460 -28.26 -18.36 -16.05
CA ALA A 460 -29.67 -18.33 -16.40
C ALA A 460 -29.92 -18.60 -17.90
N GLY A 461 -28.89 -18.56 -18.75
CA GLY A 461 -28.97 -18.86 -20.19
C GLY A 461 -29.29 -17.65 -21.08
N THR A 462 -29.41 -17.89 -22.40
CA THR A 462 -29.91 -16.95 -23.43
C THR A 462 -31.41 -17.22 -23.71
N LEU A 463 -32.12 -16.28 -24.36
CA LEU A 463 -33.54 -16.45 -24.74
C LEU A 463 -33.75 -17.24 -26.05
N THR A 464 -32.68 -17.60 -26.76
CA THR A 464 -32.74 -18.41 -27.99
C THR A 464 -32.35 -19.87 -27.71
N GLU A 465 -33.04 -20.84 -28.31
CA GLU A 465 -32.72 -22.27 -28.19
C GLU A 465 -31.41 -22.63 -28.89
N ARG A 466 -30.28 -22.24 -28.30
CA ARG A 466 -28.95 -22.83 -28.52
C ARG A 466 -28.20 -22.71 -27.20
N ASP A 467 -27.80 -23.85 -26.62
CA ASP A 467 -27.09 -23.98 -25.33
C ASP A 467 -25.66 -23.37 -25.30
N GLN A 468 -25.43 -22.25 -25.98
CA GLN A 468 -24.15 -21.57 -26.02
C GLN A 468 -24.36 -20.07 -25.72
N LEU A 469 -23.86 -19.63 -24.56
CA LEU A 469 -23.77 -18.21 -24.22
C LEU A 469 -22.68 -17.58 -25.10
N ALA A 470 -23.05 -16.58 -25.90
CA ALA A 470 -22.07 -15.74 -26.58
C ALA A 470 -21.39 -14.86 -25.53
N ALA A 471 -20.06 -14.81 -25.50
CA ALA A 471 -19.33 -13.88 -24.64
C ALA A 471 -19.25 -12.51 -25.35
N GLY A 472 -19.53 -11.43 -24.63
CA GLY A 472 -19.58 -10.08 -25.14
C GLY A 472 -19.06 -9.01 -24.16
N PRO A 473 -18.92 -7.75 -24.61
CA PRO A 473 -18.42 -6.65 -23.76
C PRO A 473 -19.41 -6.26 -22.65
N ALA A 474 -20.67 -6.70 -22.74
CA ALA A 474 -21.75 -6.35 -21.80
C ALA A 474 -21.83 -7.23 -20.56
N ASP A 475 -21.18 -8.40 -20.59
CA ASP A 475 -21.48 -9.54 -19.72
C ASP A 475 -21.28 -9.20 -18.24
N THR A 476 -20.19 -8.50 -17.94
CA THR A 476 -19.75 -8.15 -16.58
C THR A 476 -20.14 -6.74 -16.14
N LEU A 477 -20.79 -5.95 -17.00
CA LEU A 477 -21.14 -4.56 -16.67
C LEU A 477 -22.03 -4.42 -15.42
N PRO A 478 -23.05 -5.28 -15.18
CA PRO A 478 -23.91 -5.15 -14.00
C PRO A 478 -23.25 -5.60 -12.68
N ALA A 479 -22.14 -6.33 -12.73
CA ALA A 479 -21.57 -7.05 -11.59
C ALA A 479 -21.35 -6.16 -10.35
N ALA A 480 -20.72 -5.01 -10.55
CA ALA A 480 -20.40 -4.07 -9.47
C ALA A 480 -21.65 -3.53 -8.78
N ALA A 481 -22.68 -3.19 -9.56
CA ALA A 481 -23.94 -2.69 -9.00
C ALA A 481 -24.71 -3.80 -8.29
N ALA A 482 -24.76 -5.01 -8.85
CA ALA A 482 -25.43 -6.14 -8.20
C ALA A 482 -24.82 -6.44 -6.82
N VAL A 483 -23.47 -6.48 -6.73
CA VAL A 483 -22.77 -6.68 -5.46
C VAL A 483 -22.97 -5.50 -4.50
N ALA A 484 -22.86 -4.25 -4.98
CA ALA A 484 -23.11 -3.07 -4.14
C ALA A 484 -24.53 -3.03 -3.57
N ASN A 485 -25.53 -3.41 -4.38
CA ASN A 485 -26.93 -3.49 -3.99
C ASN A 485 -27.14 -4.59 -2.95
N ALA A 486 -26.47 -5.74 -3.10
CA ALA A 486 -26.51 -6.83 -2.13
C ALA A 486 -25.88 -6.45 -0.78
N ILE A 487 -24.76 -5.71 -0.80
CA ILE A 487 -24.13 -5.16 0.42
C ILE A 487 -25.09 -4.18 1.11
N PHE A 488 -25.75 -3.30 0.36
CA PHE A 488 -26.71 -2.37 0.93
C PHE A 488 -27.91 -3.09 1.55
N ASP A 489 -28.45 -4.10 0.87
CA ASP A 489 -29.52 -4.93 1.41
C ASP A 489 -29.11 -5.60 2.74
N ALA A 490 -27.89 -6.18 2.77
CA ALA A 490 -27.33 -6.84 3.96
C ALA A 490 -27.06 -5.89 5.14
N THR A 491 -26.51 -4.71 4.87
CA THR A 491 -25.87 -3.86 5.89
C THR A 491 -26.59 -2.53 6.13
N GLY A 492 -27.36 -2.04 5.16
CA GLY A 492 -27.91 -0.68 5.12
C GLY A 492 -26.90 0.39 4.74
N VAL A 493 -25.66 0.01 4.45
CA VAL A 493 -24.58 0.92 4.06
C VAL A 493 -24.46 0.93 2.55
N ARG A 494 -24.47 2.13 1.96
CA ARG A 494 -24.38 2.30 0.50
C ARG A 494 -22.95 2.66 0.10
N LEU A 495 -22.30 1.76 -0.65
CA LEU A 495 -21.00 2.01 -1.25
C LEU A 495 -21.17 2.52 -2.68
N ARG A 496 -20.58 3.68 -2.99
CA ARG A 496 -20.72 4.34 -4.31
C ARG A 496 -19.43 4.33 -5.14
N THR A 497 -18.46 3.52 -4.73
CA THR A 497 -17.16 3.42 -5.38
C THR A 497 -16.59 2.01 -5.14
N PRO A 498 -16.32 1.20 -6.19
CA PRO A 498 -15.60 -0.07 -6.07
C PRO A 498 -14.07 0.16 -5.98
N PRO A 499 -13.26 -0.86 -5.63
CA PRO A 499 -13.67 -2.18 -5.12
C PRO A 499 -14.24 -2.09 -3.68
N PHE A 500 -15.02 -3.09 -3.30
CA PHE A 500 -15.72 -3.20 -2.01
C PHE A 500 -14.89 -4.01 -1.00
N SER A 501 -13.72 -3.46 -0.63
CA SER A 501 -12.83 -4.12 0.33
C SER A 501 -13.43 -4.17 1.73
N ALA A 502 -12.96 -5.14 2.54
CA ALA A 502 -13.38 -5.30 3.92
C ALA A 502 -13.18 -4.02 4.75
N GLU A 503 -12.07 -3.31 4.54
CA GLU A 503 -11.79 -2.02 5.17
C GLU A 503 -12.88 -0.99 4.87
N ARG A 504 -13.28 -0.83 3.61
CA ARG A 504 -14.28 0.17 3.21
C ARG A 504 -15.65 -0.15 3.78
N ILE A 505 -16.01 -1.43 3.80
CA ILE A 505 -17.27 -1.91 4.41
C ILE A 505 -17.24 -1.63 5.91
N ARG A 506 -16.17 -2.00 6.61
CA ARG A 506 -15.99 -1.78 8.06
C ARG A 506 -16.04 -0.29 8.42
N LEU A 507 -15.33 0.57 7.67
CA LEU A 507 -15.35 2.02 7.89
C LEU A 507 -16.75 2.60 7.72
N ALA A 508 -17.46 2.18 6.67
CA ALA A 508 -18.80 2.69 6.40
C ALA A 508 -19.86 2.15 7.37
N LEU A 509 -19.67 0.92 7.90
CA LEU A 509 -20.44 0.38 9.02
C LEU A 509 -20.23 1.19 10.31
N ALA A 510 -18.97 1.46 10.67
CA ALA A 510 -18.64 2.25 11.86
C ALA A 510 -19.21 3.68 11.78
N GLU A 511 -19.12 4.34 10.63
CA GLU A 511 -19.67 5.68 10.44
C GLU A 511 -21.21 5.70 10.56
N SER A 512 -21.89 4.63 10.11
CA SER A 512 -23.34 4.46 10.26
C SER A 512 -23.75 4.26 11.72
N GLU A 513 -22.96 3.51 12.49
CA GLU A 513 -23.16 3.30 13.93
C GLU A 513 -22.98 4.60 14.72
N ASP A 514 -21.95 5.40 14.41
CA ASP A 514 -21.72 6.72 14.99
C ASP A 514 -22.88 7.70 14.69
N LYS A 515 -23.41 7.69 13.46
CA LYS A 515 -24.59 8.51 13.07
C LYS A 515 -25.87 8.06 13.79
N ARG A 516 -26.03 6.76 14.07
CA ARG A 516 -27.14 6.23 14.90
C ARG A 516 -26.97 6.58 16.37
N ALA A 517 -25.75 6.53 16.90
CA ALA A 517 -25.45 6.93 18.29
C ALA A 517 -25.70 8.44 18.51
N GLY A 518 -25.39 9.28 17.51
CA GLY A 518 -25.64 10.72 17.52
C GLY A 518 -27.12 11.15 17.52
N LYS A 519 -28.08 10.23 17.28
CA LYS A 519 -29.53 10.49 17.35
C LYS A 519 -30.17 10.10 18.69
N ARG A 520 -29.39 9.80 19.73
CA ARG A 520 -29.93 9.55 21.08
C ARG A 520 -30.34 10.85 21.79
N SER A 521 -31.61 10.88 22.18
CA SER A 521 -32.34 11.98 22.85
C SER A 521 -31.57 12.68 23.98
N LYS A 522 -31.77 14.01 24.08
CA LYS A 522 -31.25 14.94 25.12
C LYS A 522 -31.61 14.58 26.58
N ARG A 523 -32.28 13.45 26.85
CA ARG A 523 -32.58 12.97 28.21
C ARG A 523 -31.53 11.99 28.79
N GLY A 524 -30.50 11.62 28.02
CA GLY A 524 -29.46 10.67 28.44
C GLY A 524 -28.33 11.22 29.32
N TRP A 525 -28.21 12.53 29.51
CA TRP A 525 -27.02 13.16 30.11
C TRP A 525 -26.79 12.82 31.59
N ILE A 526 -27.86 12.55 32.35
CA ILE A 526 -27.75 12.22 33.79
C ILE A 526 -27.36 10.74 33.98
N ALA A 527 -27.93 9.84 33.16
CA ALA A 527 -27.51 8.43 33.13
C ALA A 527 -26.10 8.27 32.56
N ALA A 528 -25.74 9.10 31.57
CA ALA A 528 -24.40 9.18 31.03
C ALA A 528 -23.41 9.71 32.08
N ALA A 529 -23.73 10.73 32.87
CA ALA A 529 -22.83 11.21 33.92
C ALA A 529 -22.58 10.16 35.03
N ALA A 530 -23.62 9.43 35.44
CA ALA A 530 -23.48 8.34 36.42
C ALA A 530 -22.72 7.14 35.84
N ALA A 531 -22.96 6.77 34.57
CA ALA A 531 -22.23 5.73 33.86
C ALA A 531 -20.78 6.14 33.56
N THR A 532 -20.52 7.43 33.31
CA THR A 532 -19.17 7.97 33.13
C THR A 532 -18.43 7.98 34.46
N ALA A 533 -19.07 8.34 35.58
CA ALA A 533 -18.46 8.25 36.90
C ALA A 533 -18.17 6.80 37.31
N ALA A 534 -19.12 5.88 37.09
CA ALA A 534 -18.92 4.45 37.31
C ALA A 534 -17.85 3.87 36.36
N GLY A 535 -17.83 4.30 35.11
CA GLY A 535 -16.81 3.95 34.11
C GLY A 535 -15.44 4.48 34.48
N LEU A 536 -15.35 5.71 35.01
CA LEU A 536 -14.11 6.29 35.53
C LEU A 536 -13.62 5.52 36.76
N CYS A 537 -14.51 5.17 37.69
CA CYS A 537 -14.17 4.34 38.84
C CYS A 537 -13.72 2.92 38.43
N ALA A 538 -14.31 2.34 37.38
CA ALA A 538 -13.93 1.03 36.84
C ALA A 538 -12.61 1.05 36.06
N THR A 539 -12.29 2.15 35.35
CA THR A 539 -11.01 2.33 34.64
C THR A 539 -9.87 2.70 35.59
N LEU A 540 -10.17 3.44 36.67
CA LEU A 540 -9.26 3.77 37.76
C LEU A 540 -9.11 2.64 38.79
N MET A 541 -9.93 1.59 38.71
CA MET A 541 -9.80 0.44 39.58
C MET A 541 -8.40 -0.18 39.37
N PRO A 542 -7.61 -0.33 40.44
CA PRO A 542 -6.23 -0.78 40.30
C PRO A 542 -6.14 -2.25 39.83
N TRP A 543 -7.24 -3.01 39.95
CA TRP A 543 -7.35 -4.42 39.59
C TRP A 543 -8.57 -4.63 38.67
N ARG A 544 -8.36 -5.28 37.52
CA ARG A 544 -9.45 -5.76 36.64
C ARG A 544 -9.79 -7.21 37.00
N ALA A 545 -10.99 -7.66 36.62
CA ALA A 545 -11.36 -9.06 36.80
C ALA A 545 -10.45 -9.99 35.96
N PRO A 546 -10.03 -11.15 36.51
CA PRO A 546 -9.27 -12.14 35.77
C PRO A 546 -10.13 -12.75 34.65
N ILE A 547 -9.51 -13.03 33.50
CA ILE A 547 -10.14 -13.83 32.43
C ILE A 547 -9.79 -15.30 32.68
N ALA A 548 -10.80 -16.16 32.67
CA ALA A 548 -10.65 -17.59 32.91
C ALA A 548 -9.69 -18.22 31.86
N PRO A 549 -8.82 -19.16 32.28
CA PRO A 549 -7.95 -19.86 31.34
C PRO A 549 -8.77 -20.72 30.37
N VAL A 550 -8.26 -20.89 29.15
CA VAL A 550 -8.84 -21.77 28.13
C VAL A 550 -7.83 -22.83 27.71
N ALA A 551 -8.30 -23.94 27.15
CA ALA A 551 -7.40 -24.93 26.55
C ALA A 551 -6.74 -24.34 25.29
N PRO A 552 -5.48 -24.69 24.99
CA PRO A 552 -4.81 -24.25 23.78
C PRO A 552 -5.53 -24.76 22.52
N PRO A 553 -5.48 -24.02 21.39
CA PRO A 553 -6.01 -24.48 20.12
C PRO A 553 -5.36 -25.81 19.68
N GLY A 554 -6.13 -26.67 19.01
CA GLY A 554 -5.59 -27.92 18.45
C GLY A 554 -4.64 -27.68 17.27
N PRO A 555 -3.76 -28.65 16.95
CA PRO A 555 -2.90 -28.57 15.76
C PRO A 555 -3.73 -28.39 14.48
N GLY A 556 -3.29 -27.51 13.58
CA GLY A 556 -3.98 -27.23 12.31
C GLY A 556 -5.23 -26.35 12.41
N PHE A 557 -5.51 -25.75 13.58
CA PHE A 557 -6.64 -24.84 13.76
C PHE A 557 -6.53 -23.55 12.92
N TYR A 558 -5.31 -23.09 12.64
CA TYR A 558 -5.04 -21.87 11.88
C TYR A 558 -4.56 -22.17 10.46
N SER A 559 -5.00 -21.37 9.48
CA SER A 559 -4.56 -21.49 8.10
C SER A 559 -3.09 -21.07 7.92
N ALA A 560 -2.42 -21.59 6.89
CA ALA A 560 -1.04 -21.19 6.56
C ALA A 560 -0.91 -19.68 6.28
N ALA A 561 -1.91 -19.07 5.63
CA ALA A 561 -1.93 -17.64 5.37
C ALA A 561 -2.03 -16.81 6.67
N THR A 562 -2.85 -17.25 7.63
CA THR A 562 -2.95 -16.63 8.96
C THR A 562 -1.63 -16.74 9.72
N LEU A 563 -0.98 -17.91 9.66
CA LEU A 563 0.30 -18.13 10.33
C LEU A 563 1.44 -17.31 9.70
N GLU A 564 1.47 -17.18 8.37
CA GLU A 564 2.47 -16.34 7.69
C GLU A 564 2.25 -14.85 7.97
N ARG A 565 1.00 -14.37 7.93
CA ARG A 565 0.65 -13.02 8.38
C ARG A 565 1.10 -12.80 9.82
N GLY A 566 0.81 -13.75 10.71
CA GLY A 566 1.21 -13.68 12.11
C GLY A 566 2.73 -13.69 12.32
N ARG A 567 3.47 -14.45 11.50
CA ARG A 567 4.94 -14.46 11.50
C ARG A 567 5.50 -13.08 11.13
N LEU A 568 4.96 -12.46 10.08
CA LEU A 568 5.36 -11.12 9.64
C LEU A 568 4.99 -10.04 10.67
N VAL A 569 3.81 -10.15 11.29
CA VAL A 569 3.41 -9.27 12.39
C VAL A 569 4.34 -9.44 13.60
N ALA A 570 4.72 -10.67 13.94
CA ALA A 570 5.65 -10.95 15.04
C ALA A 570 7.07 -10.42 14.77
N ALA A 571 7.53 -10.49 13.52
CA ALA A 571 8.80 -9.91 13.09
C ALA A 571 8.74 -8.37 13.13
N ALA A 572 7.72 -7.76 12.54
CA ALA A 572 7.55 -6.31 12.59
C ALA A 572 7.36 -5.77 14.01
N GLY A 573 6.82 -6.58 14.92
CA GLY A 573 6.65 -6.28 16.34
C GLY A 573 7.82 -6.64 17.23
N ASP A 574 8.96 -7.04 16.66
CA ASP A 574 10.20 -7.39 17.37
C ASP A 574 10.01 -8.39 18.54
N CYS A 575 9.02 -9.29 18.40
CA CYS A 575 8.65 -10.21 19.49
C CYS A 575 9.84 -11.06 19.93
N ALA A 576 10.59 -11.58 18.95
CA ALA A 576 11.76 -12.40 19.18
C ALA A 576 12.91 -11.62 19.82
N VAL A 577 13.07 -10.34 19.45
CA VAL A 577 14.11 -9.45 20.02
C VAL A 577 13.89 -9.27 21.51
N CYS A 578 12.64 -9.04 21.93
CA CYS A 578 12.34 -8.81 23.35
C CYS A 578 12.21 -10.12 24.16
N HIS A 579 11.70 -11.19 23.55
CA HIS A 579 11.34 -12.43 24.26
C HIS A 579 12.34 -13.58 24.07
N THR A 580 13.57 -13.31 23.63
CA THR A 580 14.62 -14.33 23.47
C THR A 580 15.90 -13.86 24.15
N VAL A 581 16.46 -14.69 25.04
CA VAL A 581 17.81 -14.45 25.58
C VAL A 581 18.87 -14.85 24.57
N PRO A 582 20.07 -14.23 24.57
CA PRO A 582 21.19 -14.68 23.74
C PRO A 582 21.46 -16.19 23.89
N GLY A 583 21.45 -16.92 22.77
CA GLY A 583 21.62 -18.39 22.74
C GLY A 583 20.43 -19.20 23.27
N GLY A 584 19.32 -18.55 23.63
CA GLY A 584 18.10 -19.19 24.13
C GLY A 584 17.13 -19.63 23.04
N VAL A 585 16.06 -20.29 23.45
CA VAL A 585 14.97 -20.68 22.54
C VAL A 585 14.11 -19.46 22.23
N LYS A 586 13.79 -19.25 20.94
CA LYS A 586 12.97 -18.14 20.46
C LYS A 586 11.70 -18.00 21.31
N ASN A 587 11.41 -16.77 21.76
CA ASN A 587 10.19 -16.40 22.49
C ASN A 587 10.02 -17.02 23.91
N ALA A 588 11.02 -17.72 24.44
CA ALA A 588 10.96 -18.36 25.75
C ALA A 588 11.13 -17.40 26.95
N GLY A 589 11.33 -16.11 26.69
CA GLY A 589 11.46 -15.04 27.68
C GLY A 589 12.78 -15.06 28.45
N GLY A 590 12.87 -14.20 29.47
CA GLY A 590 14.00 -14.11 30.39
C GLY A 590 15.03 -13.04 30.05
N LEU A 591 14.84 -12.26 28.97
CA LEU A 591 15.74 -11.18 28.59
C LEU A 591 15.65 -10.04 29.63
N PRO A 592 16.78 -9.60 30.23
CA PRO A 592 16.81 -8.45 31.13
C PRO A 592 16.79 -7.13 30.33
N LEU A 593 15.73 -6.35 30.53
CA LEU A 593 15.59 -4.98 30.02
C LEU A 593 15.93 -4.01 31.16
N GLU A 594 17.10 -3.39 31.08
CA GLU A 594 17.52 -2.39 32.05
C GLU A 594 16.78 -1.07 31.82
N THR A 595 16.21 -0.54 32.90
CA THR A 595 15.54 0.76 32.89
C THR A 595 16.10 1.64 34.01
N PRO A 596 15.92 2.98 33.94
CA PRO A 596 16.24 3.87 35.06
C PRO A 596 15.52 3.53 36.37
N PHE A 597 14.51 2.66 36.34
CA PHE A 597 13.68 2.27 37.48
C PHE A 597 14.01 0.86 38.00
N GLY A 598 14.98 0.16 37.40
CA GLY A 598 15.33 -1.23 37.70
C GLY A 598 15.18 -2.15 36.48
N THR A 599 15.36 -3.45 36.68
CA THR A 599 15.38 -4.44 35.59
C THR A 599 14.00 -5.09 35.42
N VAL A 600 13.49 -5.05 34.18
CA VAL A 600 12.28 -5.76 33.74
C VAL A 600 12.71 -7.01 32.98
N TYR A 601 12.14 -8.17 33.29
CA TYR A 601 12.41 -9.40 32.53
C TYR A 601 11.27 -9.69 31.55
N SER A 602 11.61 -10.06 30.33
CA SER A 602 10.61 -10.48 29.34
C SER A 602 9.97 -11.81 29.73
N THR A 603 8.69 -11.98 29.41
CA THR A 603 7.91 -13.17 29.76
C THR A 603 8.08 -14.29 28.73
N ASN A 604 7.83 -15.53 29.10
CA ASN A 604 7.67 -16.61 28.12
C ASN A 604 6.34 -16.40 27.36
N ILE A 605 6.39 -16.26 26.04
CA ILE A 605 5.21 -16.08 25.17
C ILE A 605 4.96 -17.28 24.26
N THR A 606 5.61 -18.41 24.52
CA THR A 606 5.31 -19.68 23.85
C THR A 606 3.97 -20.26 24.35
N PRO A 607 3.36 -21.23 23.63
CA PRO A 607 2.09 -21.83 24.04
C PRO A 607 2.23 -22.84 25.19
N ASP A 608 3.32 -22.80 25.96
CA ASP A 608 3.43 -23.60 27.18
C ASP A 608 2.33 -23.21 28.18
N VAL A 609 1.64 -24.21 28.71
CA VAL A 609 0.46 -24.01 29.57
C VAL A 609 0.82 -23.61 31.00
N GLN A 610 2.05 -23.88 31.45
CA GLN A 610 2.48 -23.62 32.83
C GLN A 610 3.17 -22.27 32.98
N THR A 611 4.07 -21.96 32.05
CA THR A 611 5.00 -20.83 32.11
C THR A 611 4.79 -19.82 30.99
N GLY A 612 4.12 -20.22 29.91
CA GLY A 612 3.82 -19.38 28.74
C GLY A 612 2.37 -18.88 28.68
N ILE A 613 1.91 -18.62 27.45
CA ILE A 613 0.56 -18.12 27.16
C ILE A 613 -0.42 -19.23 26.75
N GLY A 614 -0.05 -20.50 26.87
CA GLY A 614 -0.85 -21.64 26.38
C GLY A 614 -2.30 -21.69 26.91
N ASN A 615 -2.53 -21.12 28.08
CA ASN A 615 -3.85 -21.06 28.73
C ASN A 615 -4.59 -19.73 28.52
N TRP A 616 -4.10 -18.85 27.65
CA TRP A 616 -4.70 -17.54 27.40
C TRP A 616 -5.73 -17.67 26.27
N SER A 617 -6.86 -16.97 26.40
CA SER A 617 -7.77 -16.77 25.29
C SER A 617 -7.30 -15.59 24.43
N PHE A 618 -7.79 -15.50 23.18
CA PHE A 618 -7.54 -14.32 22.35
C PHE A 618 -7.92 -13.02 23.06
N ALA A 619 -9.07 -12.98 23.75
CA ALA A 619 -9.48 -11.80 24.52
C ALA A 619 -8.52 -11.44 25.66
N ALA A 620 -7.89 -12.43 26.31
CA ALA A 620 -6.86 -12.18 27.32
C ALA A 620 -5.55 -11.67 26.71
N PHE A 621 -5.16 -12.22 25.55
CA PHE A 621 -4.01 -11.79 24.78
C PHE A 621 -4.18 -10.36 24.27
N GLU A 622 -5.28 -10.07 23.57
CA GLU A 622 -5.61 -8.74 23.08
C GLU A 622 -5.64 -7.70 24.20
N ARG A 623 -6.26 -8.02 25.34
CA ARG A 623 -6.28 -7.12 26.50
C ARG A 623 -4.88 -6.82 27.04
N ALA A 624 -3.98 -7.79 27.02
CA ALA A 624 -2.60 -7.55 27.41
C ALA A 624 -1.89 -6.63 26.39
N MET A 625 -2.02 -6.95 25.10
CA MET A 625 -1.37 -6.23 24.00
C MET A 625 -1.87 -4.79 23.85
N ARG A 626 -3.18 -4.54 24.02
CA ARG A 626 -3.79 -3.22 23.85
C ARG A 626 -3.78 -2.42 25.16
N GLU A 627 -4.31 -2.99 26.24
CA GLU A 627 -4.55 -2.24 27.48
C GLU A 627 -3.39 -2.31 28.49
N GLY A 628 -2.41 -3.18 28.27
CA GLY A 628 -1.36 -3.46 29.25
C GLY A 628 -1.91 -4.16 30.50
N ILE A 629 -2.92 -5.02 30.36
CA ILE A 629 -3.56 -5.72 31.48
C ILE A 629 -3.43 -7.22 31.28
N HIS A 630 -2.67 -7.84 32.16
CA HIS A 630 -2.43 -9.29 32.16
C HIS A 630 -3.72 -10.09 32.34
N ARG A 631 -3.73 -11.37 31.97
CA ARG A 631 -4.91 -12.26 32.11
C ARG A 631 -5.49 -12.30 33.53
N ASP A 632 -4.64 -12.26 34.57
CA ASP A 632 -5.06 -12.26 35.98
C ASP A 632 -5.62 -10.90 36.47
N GLY A 633 -5.59 -9.86 35.64
CA GLY A 633 -6.12 -8.54 35.95
C GLY A 633 -5.10 -7.53 36.48
N ARG A 634 -3.84 -7.93 36.71
CA ARG A 634 -2.77 -7.00 37.10
C ARG A 634 -2.30 -6.19 35.89
N ARG A 635 -1.88 -4.94 36.13
CA ARG A 635 -1.28 -4.09 35.09
C ARG A 635 0.15 -4.53 34.76
N LEU A 636 0.51 -4.42 33.48
CA LEU A 636 1.83 -4.70 32.92
C LEU A 636 2.65 -3.42 32.91
N TYR A 637 3.97 -3.55 33.09
CA TYR A 637 4.86 -2.40 33.01
C TYR A 637 5.01 -1.95 31.55
N PRO A 638 5.04 -0.63 31.27
CA PRO A 638 5.09 -0.08 29.92
C PRO A 638 6.44 -0.27 29.19
N ALA A 639 7.36 -1.03 29.80
CA ALA A 639 8.48 -1.64 29.06
C ALA A 639 7.98 -2.64 28.01
N PHE A 640 6.84 -3.29 28.27
CA PHE A 640 6.04 -3.92 27.23
C PHE A 640 5.27 -2.83 26.48
N PRO A 641 5.51 -2.60 25.17
CA PRO A 641 5.03 -1.40 24.48
C PRO A 641 3.55 -1.50 24.07
N TYR A 642 2.66 -1.85 25.00
CA TYR A 642 1.21 -1.95 24.77
C TYR A 642 0.58 -0.63 24.30
N THR A 643 1.22 0.52 24.60
CA THR A 643 0.81 1.82 24.07
C THR A 643 0.96 1.93 22.55
N ALA A 644 1.90 1.20 21.95
CA ALA A 644 2.09 1.13 20.50
C ALA A 644 1.23 0.00 19.91
N PHE A 645 1.23 -1.18 20.53
CA PHE A 645 0.40 -2.32 20.10
C PHE A 645 -1.11 -2.03 20.11
N ALA A 646 -1.58 -1.06 20.91
CA ALA A 646 -2.96 -0.56 20.84
C ALA A 646 -3.36 -0.07 19.43
N LYS A 647 -2.41 0.34 18.59
CA LYS A 647 -2.64 0.79 17.20
C LYS A 647 -2.80 -0.34 16.20
N VAL A 648 -2.40 -1.57 16.54
CA VAL A 648 -2.44 -2.74 15.65
C VAL A 648 -3.89 -3.08 15.28
N SER A 649 -4.14 -3.49 14.03
CA SER A 649 -5.48 -3.88 13.60
C SER A 649 -5.92 -5.20 14.24
N ASP A 650 -7.23 -5.45 14.30
CA ASP A 650 -7.74 -6.68 14.93
C ASP A 650 -7.29 -7.92 14.15
N ALA A 651 -7.21 -7.84 12.83
CA ALA A 651 -6.72 -8.91 11.97
C ALA A 651 -5.26 -9.26 12.24
N ASP A 652 -4.39 -8.25 12.40
CA ASP A 652 -2.98 -8.46 12.76
C ASP A 652 -2.84 -9.00 14.18
N MET A 653 -3.66 -8.53 15.13
CA MET A 653 -3.66 -9.03 16.50
C MET A 653 -4.06 -10.50 16.59
N GLN A 654 -5.08 -10.92 15.83
CA GLN A 654 -5.51 -12.31 15.74
C GLN A 654 -4.46 -13.18 15.05
N ALA A 655 -3.85 -12.69 13.96
CA ALA A 655 -2.79 -13.42 13.27
C ALA A 655 -1.55 -13.61 14.16
N LEU A 656 -1.14 -12.58 14.90
CA LEU A 656 -0.06 -12.66 15.87
C LEU A 656 -0.35 -13.71 16.95
N TYR A 657 -1.55 -13.69 17.53
CA TYR A 657 -1.97 -14.69 18.51
C TYR A 657 -1.92 -16.11 17.91
N ALA A 658 -2.45 -16.29 16.69
CA ALA A 658 -2.43 -17.57 16.00
C ALA A 658 -1.00 -18.10 15.79
N TYR A 659 -0.08 -17.24 15.33
CA TYR A 659 1.32 -17.60 15.12
C TYR A 659 2.00 -18.02 16.43
N LEU A 660 1.85 -17.23 17.51
CA LEU A 660 2.43 -17.56 18.82
C LEU A 660 1.85 -18.85 19.39
N MET A 661 0.54 -19.07 19.26
CA MET A 661 -0.11 -20.29 19.76
C MET A 661 0.20 -21.55 18.93
N SER A 662 0.72 -21.38 17.72
CA SER A 662 1.18 -22.49 16.85
C SER A 662 2.63 -22.89 17.08
N ALA A 663 3.40 -22.10 17.83
CA ALA A 663 4.82 -22.36 18.07
C ALA A 663 5.04 -23.59 18.96
N GLU A 664 6.28 -24.05 19.03
CA GLU A 664 6.65 -25.13 19.95
C GLU A 664 6.47 -24.66 21.41
N PRO A 665 5.74 -25.41 22.26
CA PRO A 665 5.61 -25.08 23.68
C PRO A 665 6.95 -25.28 24.40
N VAL A 666 7.48 -24.21 25.01
CA VAL A 666 8.74 -24.27 25.75
C VAL A 666 8.47 -23.93 27.21
N LYS A 667 8.74 -24.87 28.11
CA LYS A 667 8.69 -24.59 29.55
C LYS A 667 9.90 -23.76 29.96
N SER A 668 9.68 -22.52 30.36
CA SER A 668 10.73 -21.57 30.75
C SER A 668 10.24 -20.68 31.89
N GLU A 669 10.78 -20.88 33.09
CA GLU A 669 10.51 -20.03 34.24
C GLU A 669 11.43 -18.81 34.23
N VAL A 670 10.86 -17.63 34.00
CA VAL A 670 11.62 -16.38 33.88
C VAL A 670 11.80 -15.69 35.24
N PRO A 671 12.92 -14.98 35.47
CA PRO A 671 13.11 -14.17 36.67
C PRO A 671 12.00 -13.13 36.87
N GLN A 672 11.70 -12.80 38.13
CA GLN A 672 10.73 -11.76 38.44
C GLN A 672 11.33 -10.35 38.28
N THR A 673 10.59 -9.47 37.59
CA THR A 673 10.88 -8.02 37.51
C THR A 673 11.02 -7.39 38.89
N ARG A 674 12.12 -6.67 39.12
CA ARG A 674 12.42 -5.95 40.36
C ARG A 674 12.66 -4.47 40.04
N LEU A 675 11.68 -3.63 40.34
CA LEU A 675 11.79 -2.18 40.23
C LEU A 675 12.03 -1.54 41.60
N THR A 676 12.62 -0.35 41.60
CA THR A 676 12.83 0.45 42.81
C THR A 676 11.52 1.09 43.28
N PHE A 677 11.42 1.39 44.58
CA PHE A 677 10.28 2.13 45.11
C PHE A 677 10.29 3.58 44.57
N PRO A 678 9.15 4.15 44.14
CA PRO A 678 7.78 3.60 44.20
C PRO A 678 7.33 2.84 42.93
N PHE A 679 8.19 2.67 41.92
CA PHE A 679 7.86 2.04 40.63
C PHE A 679 7.51 0.55 40.73
N ASN A 680 7.87 -0.11 41.84
CA ASN A 680 7.42 -1.48 42.15
C ASN A 680 5.91 -1.59 42.47
N LEU A 681 5.21 -0.49 42.77
CA LEU A 681 3.79 -0.50 43.11
C LEU A 681 2.90 -0.55 41.86
N ARG A 682 2.57 -1.77 41.40
CA ARG A 682 1.71 -1.99 40.21
C ARG A 682 0.39 -1.18 40.17
N PRO A 683 -0.33 -0.93 41.28
CA PRO A 683 -1.54 -0.09 41.25
C PRO A 683 -1.32 1.32 40.66
N LEU A 684 -0.13 1.90 40.82
CA LEU A 684 0.17 3.25 40.30
C LEU A 684 0.15 3.31 38.76
N LEU A 685 0.29 2.17 38.08
CA LEU A 685 0.17 2.08 36.63
C LEU A 685 -1.23 2.43 36.12
N ALA A 686 -2.26 2.40 36.98
CA ALA A 686 -3.59 2.90 36.59
C ALA A 686 -3.56 4.40 36.28
N GLY A 687 -2.91 5.18 37.14
CA GLY A 687 -2.69 6.61 36.92
C GLY A 687 -1.74 6.86 35.74
N TRP A 688 -0.71 6.04 35.59
CA TRP A 688 0.20 6.13 34.45
C TRP A 688 -0.54 5.92 33.11
N ASN A 689 -1.37 4.87 33.00
CA ASN A 689 -2.17 4.61 31.79
C ASN A 689 -3.14 5.76 31.49
N LEU A 690 -3.76 6.37 32.52
CA LEU A 690 -4.62 7.54 32.31
C LEU A 690 -3.88 8.69 31.62
N LEU A 691 -2.63 8.93 32.01
CA LEU A 691 -1.81 10.02 31.50
C LEU A 691 -1.23 9.71 30.11
N PHE A 692 -0.71 8.50 29.91
CA PHE A 692 0.19 8.19 28.79
C PHE A 692 -0.33 7.11 27.82
N HIS A 693 -1.43 6.43 28.14
CA HIS A 693 -1.99 5.39 27.27
C HIS A 693 -3.25 5.89 26.54
N ARG A 694 -3.36 5.51 25.27
CA ARG A 694 -4.51 5.73 24.41
C ARG A 694 -4.84 4.39 23.76
N ASP A 695 -5.96 3.82 24.16
CA ASP A 695 -6.44 2.54 23.66
C ASP A 695 -7.25 2.78 22.38
N ALA A 696 -6.56 2.94 21.25
CA ALA A 696 -7.19 3.21 19.97
C ALA A 696 -6.39 2.59 18.81
N PRO A 697 -7.03 1.79 17.94
CA PRO A 697 -6.43 1.33 16.69
C PRO A 697 -5.98 2.49 15.80
N PHE A 698 -4.99 2.20 14.94
CA PHE A 698 -4.51 3.15 13.95
C PHE A 698 -5.64 3.61 13.03
N LYS A 699 -5.65 4.92 12.73
CA LYS A 699 -6.58 5.53 11.78
C LYS A 699 -5.77 6.17 10.66
N PRO A 700 -5.90 5.71 9.41
CA PRO A 700 -5.23 6.33 8.27
C PRO A 700 -5.57 7.82 8.15
N ASP A 701 -4.58 8.62 7.79
CA ASP A 701 -4.76 10.02 7.45
C ASP A 701 -5.16 10.13 5.96
N PRO A 702 -6.38 10.58 5.62
CA PRO A 702 -6.84 10.69 4.24
C PRO A 702 -6.08 11.75 3.42
N ALA A 703 -5.33 12.66 4.06
CA ALA A 703 -4.49 13.63 3.38
C ALA A 703 -3.10 13.07 3.01
N ARG A 704 -2.79 11.83 3.40
CA ARG A 704 -1.49 11.17 3.17
C ARG A 704 -1.63 10.03 2.16
N SER A 705 -0.51 9.67 1.53
CA SER A 705 -0.47 8.54 0.59
C SER A 705 -0.70 7.21 1.32
N ALA A 706 -1.14 6.19 0.58
CA ALA A 706 -1.28 4.83 1.13
C ALA A 706 0.05 4.29 1.69
N GLN A 707 1.17 4.55 0.99
CA GLN A 707 2.51 4.18 1.45
C GLN A 707 2.87 4.87 2.77
N TRP A 708 2.55 6.15 2.93
CA TRP A 708 2.80 6.87 4.19
C TRP A 708 1.96 6.29 5.33
N ASN A 709 0.67 6.00 5.09
CA ASN A 709 -0.20 5.41 6.11
C ASN A 709 0.24 3.99 6.49
N ARG A 710 0.70 3.17 5.54
CA ARG A 710 1.32 1.86 5.81
C ARG A 710 2.58 2.00 6.65
N GLY A 711 3.46 2.94 6.30
CA GLY A 711 4.68 3.23 7.04
C GLY A 711 4.41 3.72 8.46
N ALA A 712 3.43 4.61 8.63
CA ALA A 712 2.98 5.10 9.92
C ALA A 712 2.42 3.96 10.78
N TYR A 713 1.55 3.12 10.22
CA TYR A 713 0.99 1.96 10.92
C TYR A 713 2.08 1.01 11.44
N LEU A 714 3.04 0.67 10.59
CA LEU A 714 4.14 -0.23 10.94
C LEU A 714 5.08 0.42 11.96
N ALA A 715 5.53 1.65 11.73
CA ALA A 715 6.51 2.33 12.59
C ALA A 715 5.92 2.77 13.94
N GLU A 716 4.66 3.20 13.98
CA GLU A 716 4.03 3.68 15.21
C GLU A 716 3.36 2.58 16.03
N GLY A 717 2.97 1.48 15.37
CA GLY A 717 2.31 0.32 15.96
C GLY A 717 3.32 -0.78 16.29
N LEU A 718 3.54 -1.68 15.33
CA LEU A 718 4.35 -2.88 15.51
C LEU A 718 5.82 -2.56 15.80
N GLY A 719 6.49 -1.80 14.93
CA GLY A 719 7.91 -1.46 15.08
C GLY A 719 8.21 -0.40 16.13
N HIS A 720 7.16 0.21 16.73
CA HIS A 720 7.21 1.11 17.88
C HIS A 720 8.44 2.04 17.92
N CYS A 721 8.82 2.64 16.78
CA CYS A 721 10.12 3.30 16.63
C CYS A 721 10.29 4.45 17.64
N SER A 722 9.18 5.11 17.98
CA SER A 722 9.13 6.20 18.95
C SER A 722 9.46 5.76 20.38
N ALA A 723 9.31 4.48 20.72
CA ALA A 723 9.62 3.95 22.05
C ALA A 723 11.10 4.13 22.42
N CYS A 724 11.99 4.11 21.41
CA CYS A 724 13.44 4.29 21.54
C CYS A 724 13.89 5.66 21.01
N HIS A 725 13.29 6.15 19.92
CA HIS A 725 13.71 7.39 19.24
C HIS A 725 13.01 8.67 19.71
N SER A 726 12.15 8.61 20.73
CA SER A 726 11.59 9.79 21.41
C SER A 726 12.11 9.88 22.85
N PRO A 727 12.29 11.09 23.40
CA PRO A 727 12.72 11.25 24.78
C PRO A 727 11.57 10.88 25.74
N ARG A 728 11.93 10.32 26.91
CA ARG A 728 10.97 10.00 27.98
C ARG A 728 11.02 11.03 29.11
N ASN A 729 9.90 11.24 29.78
CA ASN A 729 9.82 12.09 30.98
C ASN A 729 10.26 11.31 32.25
N ALA A 730 10.30 11.99 33.39
CA ALA A 730 10.72 11.38 34.67
C ALA A 730 9.82 10.22 35.16
N LEU A 731 8.61 10.08 34.61
CA LEU A 731 7.69 8.97 34.88
C LEU A 731 7.80 7.85 33.84
N GLY A 732 8.78 7.90 32.94
CA GLY A 732 9.00 6.93 31.87
C GLY A 732 8.02 7.03 30.70
N GLY A 733 7.14 8.05 30.67
CA GLY A 733 6.22 8.29 29.55
C GLY A 733 6.91 8.92 28.35
N GLU A 734 6.58 8.47 27.15
CA GLU A 734 7.07 9.04 25.89
C GLU A 734 6.61 10.49 25.71
N GLN A 735 7.49 11.38 25.24
CA GLN A 735 7.14 12.76 24.94
C GLN A 735 6.75 12.93 23.46
N GLY A 736 5.48 13.22 23.21
CA GLY A 736 4.96 13.47 21.86
C GLY A 736 5.14 14.92 21.36
N GLY A 737 4.38 15.28 20.33
CA GLY A 737 4.38 16.64 19.76
C GLY A 737 5.74 17.02 19.16
N ARG A 738 6.30 18.17 19.55
CA ARG A 738 7.61 18.65 19.04
C ARG A 738 8.81 17.80 19.49
N LYS A 739 8.61 16.86 20.43
CA LYS A 739 9.65 15.95 20.94
C LYS A 739 9.60 14.56 20.30
N TYR A 740 8.54 14.28 19.54
CA TYR A 740 8.38 13.02 18.83
C TYR A 740 9.54 12.77 17.87
N LEU A 741 10.18 11.60 17.98
CA LEU A 741 11.32 11.17 17.16
C LEU A 741 12.58 12.06 17.22
N THR A 742 12.69 12.91 18.24
CA THR A 742 13.83 13.84 18.39
C THR A 742 15.07 13.24 19.06
N GLY A 743 15.13 11.91 19.17
CA GLY A 743 16.20 11.14 19.81
C GLY A 743 15.77 10.59 21.17
N GLY A 744 16.50 9.58 21.66
CA GLY A 744 16.20 8.92 22.92
C GLY A 744 17.33 7.97 23.35
N SER A 745 16.98 6.95 24.11
CA SER A 745 17.95 5.95 24.58
C SER A 745 17.28 4.59 24.76
N ALA A 746 18.00 3.51 24.44
CA ALA A 746 17.56 2.14 24.64
C ALA A 746 18.74 1.29 25.13
N GLU A 747 18.58 0.55 26.23
CA GLU A 747 19.60 -0.39 26.73
C GLU A 747 21.01 0.23 26.89
N GLY A 748 21.07 1.48 27.38
CA GLY A 748 22.32 2.21 27.54
C GLY A 748 22.90 2.81 26.25
N TRP A 749 22.30 2.54 25.08
CA TRP A 749 22.65 3.16 23.81
C TRP A 749 21.90 4.47 23.57
N GLU A 750 22.54 5.42 22.89
CA GLU A 750 21.91 6.62 22.37
C GLU A 750 21.13 6.28 21.09
N ALA A 751 19.82 6.51 21.10
CA ALA A 751 18.99 6.40 19.91
C ALA A 751 18.97 7.75 19.17
N PRO A 752 19.47 7.83 17.92
CA PRO A 752 19.60 9.10 17.22
C PRO A 752 18.23 9.71 16.86
N PRO A 753 18.13 11.03 16.68
CA PRO A 753 16.92 11.65 16.16
C PRO A 753 16.59 11.14 14.74
N LEU A 754 15.33 10.79 14.49
CA LEU A 754 14.81 10.41 13.16
C LEU A 754 14.18 11.59 12.41
N THR A 755 14.43 12.81 12.90
CA THR A 755 13.93 14.06 12.32
C THR A 755 15.09 14.86 11.72
N SER A 756 14.80 16.08 11.26
CA SER A 756 15.82 17.08 10.87
C SER A 756 16.85 17.43 11.96
N LEU A 757 16.68 16.96 13.20
CA LEU A 757 17.66 17.10 14.28
C LEU A 757 18.80 16.07 14.24
N SER A 758 18.81 15.16 13.26
CA SER A 758 19.86 14.16 13.10
C SER A 758 21.27 14.79 13.10
N HIS A 759 22.23 14.10 13.74
CA HIS A 759 23.63 14.50 13.82
C HIS A 759 24.49 13.87 12.71
N ALA A 760 23.87 13.21 11.74
CA ALA A 760 24.59 12.60 10.63
C ALA A 760 25.34 13.66 9.81
N PRO A 761 26.62 13.43 9.47
CA PRO A 761 27.43 14.38 8.71
C PRO A 761 26.97 14.52 7.25
N VAL A 762 26.20 13.53 6.77
CA VAL A 762 25.50 13.52 5.50
C VAL A 762 24.00 13.30 5.82
N PRO A 763 23.06 14.06 5.24
CA PRO A 763 21.64 13.88 5.50
C PRO A 763 21.12 12.49 5.10
N TRP A 764 20.25 11.91 5.92
CA TRP A 764 19.54 10.67 5.59
C TRP A 764 18.55 10.89 4.45
N THR A 765 18.52 9.95 3.50
CA THR A 765 17.53 9.91 2.41
C THR A 765 16.60 8.72 2.61
N GLU A 766 15.42 8.74 1.99
CA GLU A 766 14.50 7.59 2.00
C GLU A 766 15.19 6.31 1.49
N ALA A 767 15.99 6.42 0.42
CA ALA A 767 16.74 5.30 -0.11
C ALA A 767 17.80 4.78 0.88
N ALA A 768 18.54 5.68 1.55
CA ALA A 768 19.53 5.28 2.55
C ALA A 768 18.89 4.63 3.79
N LEU A 769 17.73 5.15 4.23
CA LEU A 769 16.94 4.56 5.31
C LEU A 769 16.45 3.16 4.92
N PHE A 770 15.92 2.98 3.72
CA PHE A 770 15.52 1.67 3.22
C PHE A 770 16.69 0.68 3.21
N THR A 771 17.85 1.06 2.64
CA THR A 771 19.03 0.19 2.60
C THR A 771 19.49 -0.19 4.01
N TYR A 772 19.50 0.77 4.95
CA TYR A 772 19.87 0.53 6.33
C TYR A 772 18.89 -0.41 7.04
N LEU A 773 17.58 -0.15 6.95
CA LEU A 773 16.54 -0.94 7.62
C LEU A 773 16.40 -2.35 7.02
N ARG A 774 16.82 -2.55 5.77
CA ARG A 774 16.73 -3.85 5.08
C ARG A 774 18.00 -4.69 5.22
N GLY A 775 19.17 -4.05 5.23
CA GLY A 775 20.47 -4.70 5.08
C GLY A 775 21.48 -4.37 6.19
N GLY A 776 21.11 -3.56 7.18
CA GLY A 776 21.95 -3.26 8.34
C GLY A 776 23.11 -2.30 8.06
N TYR A 777 23.17 -1.70 6.88
CA TYR A 777 24.25 -0.79 6.51
C TYR A 777 23.83 0.23 5.47
N ALA A 778 24.25 1.48 5.64
CA ALA A 778 24.16 2.50 4.61
C ALA A 778 25.54 3.17 4.39
N PRO A 779 26.01 3.31 3.13
CA PRO A 779 27.36 3.81 2.82
C PRO A 779 27.74 5.14 3.49
N HIS A 780 26.77 6.05 3.64
CA HIS A 780 26.99 7.39 4.18
C HIS A 780 26.68 7.52 5.68
N HIS A 781 26.34 6.43 6.37
CA HIS A 781 25.87 6.50 7.75
C HIS A 781 26.48 5.46 8.69
N GLY A 782 26.89 4.30 8.16
CA GLY A 782 27.46 3.19 8.94
C GLY A 782 26.55 1.97 9.03
N ALA A 783 26.95 1.01 9.88
CA ALA A 783 26.24 -0.24 10.13
C ALA A 783 25.39 -0.17 11.41
N ALA A 784 24.33 -0.96 11.46
CA ALA A 784 23.53 -1.18 12.65
C ALA A 784 24.33 -1.92 13.71
N ALA A 785 24.21 -1.48 14.97
CA ALA A 785 24.87 -2.06 16.13
C ALA A 785 23.97 -1.95 17.35
N GLY A 786 24.28 -2.71 18.41
CA GLY A 786 23.51 -2.72 19.65
C GLY A 786 22.04 -3.07 19.40
N PRO A 787 21.09 -2.40 20.07
CA PRO A 787 19.66 -2.73 20.00
C PRO A 787 19.05 -2.63 18.60
N MET A 788 19.64 -1.86 17.69
CA MET A 788 19.12 -1.76 16.31
C MET A 788 19.55 -2.91 15.41
N ALA A 789 20.60 -3.66 15.74
CA ALA A 789 21.02 -4.80 14.93
C ALA A 789 19.93 -5.89 14.82
N PRO A 790 19.38 -6.43 15.93
CA PRO A 790 18.33 -7.44 15.85
C PRO A 790 17.00 -6.88 15.30
N VAL A 791 16.70 -5.59 15.50
CA VAL A 791 15.54 -4.93 14.88
C VAL A 791 15.67 -4.96 13.35
N VAL A 792 16.86 -4.66 12.81
CA VAL A 792 17.10 -4.74 11.37
C VAL A 792 17.02 -6.17 10.86
N GLU A 793 17.44 -7.18 11.64
CA GLU A 793 17.28 -8.59 11.26
C GLU A 793 15.81 -9.01 11.15
N GLU A 794 14.93 -8.55 12.05
CA GLU A 794 13.50 -8.82 11.97
C GLU A 794 12.83 -8.02 10.83
N LEU A 795 13.18 -6.73 10.66
CA LEU A 795 12.70 -5.93 9.52
C LEU A 795 13.14 -6.52 8.17
N ALA A 796 14.31 -7.17 8.13
CA ALA A 796 14.80 -7.88 6.96
C ALA A 796 13.98 -9.13 6.60
N GLN A 797 13.06 -9.59 7.45
CA GLN A 797 12.12 -10.65 7.12
C GLN A 797 10.81 -10.13 6.50
N LEU A 798 10.59 -8.81 6.52
CA LEU A 798 9.39 -8.20 5.97
C LEU A 798 9.48 -8.06 4.44
N PRO A 799 8.33 -7.96 3.76
CA PRO A 799 8.27 -7.56 2.35
C PRO A 799 9.01 -6.25 2.10
N GLU A 800 9.61 -6.12 0.93
CA GLU A 800 10.36 -4.90 0.58
C GLU A 800 9.48 -3.65 0.63
N SER A 801 8.22 -3.78 0.18
CA SER A 801 7.22 -2.71 0.20
C SER A 801 6.98 -2.15 1.61
N ASP A 802 7.01 -3.01 2.64
CA ASP A 802 6.79 -2.62 4.03
C ASP A 802 7.99 -1.87 4.61
N VAL A 803 9.21 -2.33 4.34
CA VAL A 803 10.44 -1.63 4.76
C VAL A 803 10.55 -0.28 4.04
N ARG A 804 10.16 -0.21 2.75
CA ARG A 804 10.06 1.06 2.02
C ARG A 804 9.00 1.97 2.61
N ALA A 805 7.86 1.45 3.03
CA ALA A 805 6.82 2.25 3.66
C ALA A 805 7.32 2.87 4.99
N ILE A 806 7.99 2.09 5.84
CA ILE A 806 8.63 2.59 7.07
C ILE A 806 9.65 3.69 6.73
N ALA A 807 10.54 3.44 5.76
CA ALA A 807 11.53 4.43 5.32
C ALA A 807 10.87 5.73 4.80
N HIS A 808 9.80 5.62 4.02
CA HIS A 808 9.03 6.76 3.50
C HIS A 808 8.37 7.58 4.63
N TYR A 809 7.78 6.90 5.61
CA TYR A 809 7.20 7.56 6.79
C TYR A 809 8.27 8.29 7.61
N VAL A 810 9.40 7.63 7.92
CA VAL A 810 10.49 8.22 8.70
C VAL A 810 11.13 9.40 7.94
N ALA A 811 11.39 9.25 6.64
CA ALA A 811 11.94 10.31 5.80
C ALA A 811 11.06 11.57 5.79
N SER A 812 9.74 11.43 6.01
CA SER A 812 8.81 12.57 6.04
C SER A 812 9.04 13.55 7.19
N PHE A 813 9.82 13.17 8.22
CA PHE A 813 10.23 14.05 9.33
C PHE A 813 11.62 14.68 9.16
N GLY A 814 12.37 14.25 8.13
CA GLY A 814 13.70 14.76 7.80
C GLY A 814 13.66 16.06 7.01
N THR A 815 14.83 16.55 6.60
CA THR A 815 14.92 17.61 5.58
C THR A 815 14.85 17.01 4.18
N PRO A 816 14.21 17.68 3.20
CA PRO A 816 14.22 17.26 1.81
C PRO A 816 15.66 16.98 1.35
N PRO A 817 15.94 15.78 0.82
CA PRO A 817 17.31 15.39 0.52
C PRO A 817 17.85 16.22 -0.65
N PRO A 818 19.11 16.70 -0.58
CA PRO A 818 19.77 17.31 -1.73
C PRO A 818 20.05 16.25 -2.80
N ALA A 819 20.37 16.68 -4.02
CA ALA A 819 20.68 15.77 -5.12
C ALA A 819 21.82 14.80 -4.76
N PRO A 820 21.80 13.54 -5.23
CA PRO A 820 22.82 12.54 -4.90
C PRO A 820 24.26 13.01 -5.11
N SER A 821 24.53 13.72 -6.20
CA SER A 821 25.86 14.29 -6.49
C SER A 821 26.36 15.27 -5.42
N VAL A 822 25.45 15.99 -4.74
CA VAL A 822 25.80 16.88 -3.63
C VAL A 822 26.14 16.08 -2.37
N LEU A 823 25.41 14.98 -2.12
CA LEU A 823 25.70 14.07 -1.01
C LEU A 823 27.07 13.39 -1.21
N ASP A 824 27.35 12.90 -2.42
CA ASP A 824 28.63 12.26 -2.76
C ASP A 824 29.80 13.25 -2.65
N ALA A 825 29.63 14.48 -3.14
CA ALA A 825 30.62 15.54 -2.99
C ALA A 825 30.83 15.95 -1.51
N GLN A 826 29.81 15.86 -0.67
CA GLN A 826 29.94 16.08 0.77
C GLN A 826 30.68 14.93 1.46
N ALA A 827 30.37 13.69 1.11
CA ALA A 827 31.05 12.50 1.59
C ALA A 827 32.55 12.52 1.24
N ALA A 828 32.89 12.77 -0.03
CA ALA A 828 34.28 12.87 -0.47
C ALA A 828 35.06 13.97 0.27
N ARG A 829 34.42 15.11 0.56
CA ARG A 829 35.02 16.19 1.37
C ARG A 829 35.27 15.78 2.82
N LEU A 830 34.38 15.01 3.42
CA LEU A 830 34.56 14.47 4.78
C LEU A 830 35.75 13.50 4.83
N GLU A 831 35.84 12.59 3.85
CA GLU A 831 36.95 11.63 3.75
C GLU A 831 38.29 12.31 3.51
N GLN A 832 38.33 13.31 2.61
CA GLN A 832 39.54 14.07 2.36
C GLN A 832 40.00 14.82 3.61
N ARG A 833 39.07 15.42 4.38
CA ARG A 833 39.38 16.05 5.66
C ARG A 833 39.92 15.05 6.67
N SER A 834 39.34 13.85 6.73
CA SER A 834 39.84 12.79 7.61
C SER A 834 41.26 12.35 7.23
N ALA A 835 41.54 12.21 5.94
CA ALA A 835 42.89 11.90 5.44
C ALA A 835 43.90 13.01 5.75
N GLN A 836 43.47 14.28 5.76
CA GLN A 836 44.32 15.40 6.19
C GLN A 836 44.58 15.38 7.69
N ALA A 837 43.56 15.15 8.52
CA ALA A 837 43.70 15.03 9.97
C ALA A 837 44.63 13.87 10.35
N ALA A 838 44.56 12.73 9.65
CA ALA A 838 45.46 11.61 9.88
C ALA A 838 46.96 11.95 9.71
N ARG A 839 47.31 13.00 8.95
CA ARG A 839 48.72 13.42 8.76
C ARG A 839 49.26 14.25 9.92
N THR A 840 48.39 14.85 10.73
CA THR A 840 48.76 15.76 11.82
C THR A 840 48.55 15.14 13.19
N LEU A 841 47.72 14.10 13.29
CA LEU A 841 47.47 13.36 14.52
C LEU A 841 48.62 12.40 14.81
N GLY A 842 48.86 12.14 16.10
CA GLY A 842 49.90 11.23 16.57
C GLY A 842 49.61 10.74 17.99
N GLY A 843 50.42 9.81 18.48
CA GLY A 843 50.41 9.38 19.87
C GLY A 843 49.79 7.99 20.12
N PRO A 844 49.45 7.66 21.39
CA PRO A 844 49.00 6.33 21.77
C PRO A 844 47.74 5.86 21.02
N GLY A 845 46.73 6.72 20.86
CA GLY A 845 45.48 6.37 20.19
C GLY A 845 45.66 6.00 18.71
N GLU A 846 46.59 6.66 18.00
CA GLU A 846 46.93 6.31 16.63
C GLU A 846 47.55 4.91 16.55
N ARG A 847 48.51 4.60 17.44
CA ARG A 847 49.14 3.28 17.45
C ARG A 847 48.13 2.16 17.71
N LEU A 848 47.18 2.39 18.62
CA LEU A 848 46.08 1.47 18.87
C LEU A 848 45.24 1.27 17.59
N TYR A 849 44.82 2.35 16.94
CA TYR A 849 44.07 2.28 15.68
C TYR A 849 44.83 1.51 14.58
N GLN A 850 46.11 1.80 14.38
CA GLN A 850 46.93 1.14 13.35
C GLN A 850 47.09 -0.35 13.62
N SER A 851 47.22 -0.75 14.88
CA SER A 851 47.38 -2.15 15.26
C SER A 851 46.08 -2.98 15.22
N ALA A 852 44.94 -2.36 15.51
CA ALA A 852 43.69 -3.08 15.75
C ALA A 852 42.58 -2.78 14.73
N CYS A 853 42.47 -1.55 14.24
CA CYS A 853 41.32 -1.10 13.47
C CYS A 853 41.62 -0.86 11.97
N ALA A 854 42.86 -0.47 11.65
CA ALA A 854 43.22 0.02 10.31
C ALA A 854 42.98 -1.01 9.20
N VAL A 855 43.23 -2.31 9.46
CA VAL A 855 43.05 -3.38 8.46
C VAL A 855 41.62 -3.39 7.89
N CYS A 856 40.62 -3.12 8.72
CA CYS A 856 39.21 -3.11 8.31
C CYS A 856 38.67 -1.70 8.00
N HIS A 857 39.19 -0.65 8.64
CA HIS A 857 38.60 0.70 8.58
C HIS A 857 39.43 1.76 7.85
N GLN A 858 40.65 1.47 7.41
CA GLN A 858 41.51 2.46 6.74
C GLN A 858 41.07 2.67 5.30
N SER A 859 40.56 3.83 4.92
CA SER A 859 39.92 4.10 3.61
C SER A 859 40.81 4.04 2.34
N ASP A 860 42.01 3.49 2.37
CA ASP A 860 42.84 3.32 1.16
C ASP A 860 42.31 2.20 0.23
N GLN A 861 42.58 2.36 -1.07
CA GLN A 861 42.00 1.62 -2.22
C GLN A 861 42.45 0.13 -2.29
N GLY A 862 42.23 -0.63 -1.24
CA GLY A 862 42.40 -2.09 -1.20
C GLY A 862 41.07 -2.82 -1.41
N ILE A 863 41.14 -4.08 -1.85
CA ILE A 863 39.99 -4.98 -1.93
C ILE A 863 39.48 -5.26 -0.50
N ALA A 864 38.16 -5.27 -0.33
CA ALA A 864 37.53 -5.62 0.93
C ALA A 864 37.76 -7.13 1.22
N GLN A 865 38.70 -7.45 2.11
CA GLN A 865 39.07 -8.85 2.39
C GLN A 865 38.16 -9.53 3.43
N PHE A 866 37.34 -8.76 4.16
CA PHE A 866 36.53 -9.23 5.29
C PHE A 866 35.14 -8.56 5.37
N GLY A 867 34.46 -8.37 4.22
CA GLY A 867 33.17 -7.70 4.14
C GLY A 867 33.26 -6.25 3.67
N VAL A 868 32.22 -5.43 3.88
CA VAL A 868 32.25 -4.02 3.46
C VAL A 868 33.30 -3.23 4.24
N LYS A 869 33.87 -2.20 3.60
CA LYS A 869 34.90 -1.34 4.17
C LYS A 869 34.29 0.03 4.50
N PRO A 870 33.60 0.21 5.64
CA PRO A 870 32.85 1.42 5.92
C PRO A 870 33.79 2.58 6.23
N SER A 871 33.56 3.71 5.57
CA SER A 871 34.28 4.94 5.86
C SER A 871 33.86 5.50 7.22
N LEU A 872 34.77 5.44 8.20
CA LEU A 872 34.50 5.98 9.55
C LEU A 872 34.24 7.49 9.55
N ALA A 873 34.72 8.22 8.53
CA ALA A 873 34.45 9.65 8.38
C ALA A 873 32.95 9.95 8.17
N LEU A 874 32.20 8.99 7.64
CA LEU A 874 30.77 9.10 7.35
C LEU A 874 29.91 8.44 8.45
N ASN A 875 30.52 7.76 9.42
CA ASN A 875 29.78 7.07 10.46
C ASN A 875 29.09 8.09 11.39
N THR A 876 27.77 7.98 11.52
CA THR A 876 26.95 8.93 12.30
C THR A 876 27.33 8.97 13.78
N ASN A 877 27.73 7.83 14.38
CA ASN A 877 28.09 7.77 15.80
C ASN A 877 29.34 8.60 16.12
N LEU A 878 30.28 8.70 15.17
CA LEU A 878 31.48 9.54 15.33
C LEU A 878 31.19 11.03 15.26
N HIS A 879 29.99 11.43 14.85
CA HIS A 879 29.50 12.82 14.84
C HIS A 879 28.51 13.13 15.96
N SER A 880 28.14 12.13 16.78
CA SER A 880 27.26 12.36 17.94
C SER A 880 27.89 13.28 18.99
N LYS A 881 27.03 13.91 19.81
CA LYS A 881 27.46 14.68 20.98
C LYS A 881 27.99 13.78 22.09
N LEU A 882 27.46 12.57 22.21
CA LEU A 882 27.86 11.59 23.21
C LEU A 882 28.84 10.56 22.62
N PRO A 883 29.87 10.14 23.37
CA PRO A 883 30.80 9.10 22.91
C PRO A 883 30.24 7.67 23.09
N ASP A 884 29.09 7.52 23.73
CA ASP A 884 28.59 6.26 24.28
C ASP A 884 28.52 5.16 23.22
N ASN A 885 27.84 5.40 22.10
CA ASN A 885 27.69 4.38 21.04
C ASN A 885 29.04 3.95 20.46
N VAL A 886 30.00 4.87 20.27
CA VAL A 886 31.33 4.51 19.76
C VAL A 886 32.08 3.66 20.78
N ILE A 887 32.03 4.02 22.06
CA ILE A 887 32.67 3.24 23.12
C ILE A 887 32.02 1.86 23.25
N GLN A 888 30.69 1.76 23.19
CA GLN A 888 29.99 0.47 23.27
C GLN A 888 30.37 -0.44 22.10
N VAL A 889 30.44 0.08 20.87
CA VAL A 889 30.93 -0.70 19.71
C VAL A 889 32.39 -1.15 19.90
N LEU A 890 33.26 -0.32 20.48
CA LEU A 890 34.64 -0.73 20.78
C LEU A 890 34.69 -1.82 21.84
N LEU A 891 33.88 -1.71 22.90
CA LEU A 891 33.87 -2.68 24.00
C LEU A 891 33.27 -4.02 23.56
N GLN A 892 32.11 -4.00 22.88
CA GLN A 892 31.29 -5.17 22.59
C GLN A 892 31.55 -5.76 21.19
N GLY A 893 32.12 -4.99 20.26
CA GLY A 893 32.28 -5.41 18.87
C GLY A 893 30.96 -5.55 18.12
N MET A 894 31.01 -6.28 17.00
CA MET A 894 29.85 -6.71 16.21
C MET A 894 30.11 -8.14 15.68
N PRO A 895 30.06 -9.17 16.55
CA PRO A 895 30.43 -10.53 16.18
C PRO A 895 29.44 -11.19 15.21
N ALA A 896 28.17 -10.76 15.22
CA ALA A 896 27.10 -11.22 14.34
C ALA A 896 26.38 -10.00 13.73
N PRO A 897 26.89 -9.42 12.63
CA PRO A 897 26.21 -8.32 11.97
C PRO A 897 24.91 -8.82 11.30
N PRO A 898 23.87 -7.96 11.16
CA PRO A 898 22.60 -8.33 10.52
C PRO A 898 22.74 -8.86 9.09
N ASN A 899 23.82 -8.46 8.42
CA ASN A 899 24.21 -8.96 7.11
C ASN A 899 25.64 -9.50 7.18
N SER A 900 25.82 -10.77 6.81
CA SER A 900 27.12 -11.45 6.77
C SER A 900 28.14 -10.77 5.86
N GLU A 901 27.70 -9.99 4.86
CA GLU A 901 28.58 -9.20 3.98
C GLU A 901 29.25 -8.03 4.71
N LEU A 902 28.80 -7.65 5.91
CA LEU A 902 29.38 -6.55 6.68
C LEU A 902 30.69 -6.92 7.36
N GLY A 903 30.96 -8.22 7.56
CA GLY A 903 32.09 -8.70 8.33
C GLY A 903 31.91 -8.53 9.84
N ALA A 904 32.50 -9.44 10.62
CA ALA A 904 32.47 -9.37 12.07
C ALA A 904 33.51 -8.36 12.59
N MET A 905 33.11 -7.49 13.52
CA MET A 905 34.02 -6.61 14.24
C MET A 905 34.35 -7.22 15.61
N PRO A 906 35.64 -7.38 15.98
CA PRO A 906 36.00 -7.93 17.28
C PRO A 906 35.68 -6.97 18.43
N ALA A 907 35.41 -7.54 19.60
CA ALA A 907 35.25 -6.83 20.86
C ALA A 907 36.62 -6.51 21.48
N TYR A 908 36.79 -5.31 22.04
CA TYR A 908 38.04 -4.90 22.67
C TYR A 908 37.96 -4.73 24.19
N ALA A 909 36.81 -5.05 24.82
CA ALA A 909 36.69 -5.01 26.28
C ALA A 909 37.84 -5.78 26.95
N ASP A 910 38.08 -7.04 26.61
CA ASP A 910 39.11 -7.83 27.31
C ASP A 910 40.55 -7.57 26.81
N THR A 911 40.72 -6.76 25.76
CA THR A 911 42.03 -6.52 25.13
C THR A 911 42.64 -5.17 25.52
N PHE A 912 41.81 -4.14 25.69
CA PHE A 912 42.26 -2.78 26.03
C PHE A 912 41.69 -2.36 27.38
N ASP A 913 42.51 -1.65 28.18
CA ASP A 913 42.05 -1.00 29.41
C ASP A 913 41.22 0.27 29.12
N ASP A 914 40.61 0.85 30.15
CA ASP A 914 39.73 2.03 30.02
C ASP A 914 40.46 3.23 29.41
N ARG A 915 41.72 3.41 29.76
CA ARG A 915 42.56 4.50 29.27
C ARG A 915 42.87 4.31 27.78
N GLN A 916 43.18 3.10 27.35
CA GLN A 916 43.45 2.76 25.96
C GLN A 916 42.21 2.94 25.09
N ILE A 917 41.03 2.50 25.55
CA ILE A 917 39.76 2.74 24.85
C ILE A 917 39.47 4.25 24.76
N ALA A 918 39.65 5.01 25.85
CA ALA A 918 39.46 6.45 25.84
C ALA A 918 40.41 7.16 24.85
N GLN A 919 41.69 6.77 24.82
CA GLN A 919 42.68 7.29 23.87
C GLN A 919 42.33 6.94 22.41
N LEU A 920 41.83 5.73 22.17
CA LEU A 920 41.37 5.30 20.86
C LEU A 920 40.13 6.10 20.42
N ALA A 921 39.11 6.23 21.27
CA ALA A 921 37.91 7.01 20.99
C ALA A 921 38.23 8.49 20.71
N GLN A 922 39.15 9.08 21.49
CA GLN A 922 39.63 10.44 21.26
C GLN A 922 40.31 10.59 19.89
N TYR A 923 41.18 9.63 19.51
CA TYR A 923 41.82 9.62 18.19
C TYR A 923 40.80 9.47 17.06
N LEU A 924 39.83 8.55 17.20
CA LEU A 924 38.78 8.34 16.21
C LEU A 924 37.96 9.63 15.99
N ARG A 925 37.53 10.30 17.06
CA ARG A 925 36.82 11.59 16.97
C ARG A 925 37.67 12.66 16.27
N ALA A 926 38.93 12.83 16.70
CA ALA A 926 39.83 13.84 16.14
C ALA A 926 40.14 13.59 14.66
N ARG A 927 40.22 12.33 14.23
CA ARG A 927 40.52 11.95 12.84
C ARG A 927 39.29 11.98 11.94
N PHE A 928 38.17 11.44 12.37
CA PHE A 928 37.01 11.16 11.51
C PHE A 928 35.90 12.19 11.63
N ALA A 929 35.91 13.03 12.68
CA ALA A 929 35.02 14.17 12.84
C ALA A 929 35.77 15.39 13.42
N PRO A 930 36.82 15.90 12.73
CA PRO A 930 37.71 16.96 13.23
C PRO A 930 37.01 18.32 13.44
N ASP A 931 35.83 18.53 12.86
CA ASP A 931 35.00 19.72 13.02
C ASP A 931 34.09 19.65 14.26
N GLN A 932 34.01 18.50 14.91
CA GLN A 932 33.24 18.34 16.13
C GLN A 932 34.10 18.58 17.38
N PRO A 933 33.50 19.10 18.47
CA PRO A 933 34.21 19.22 19.75
C PRO A 933 34.74 17.87 20.24
N ALA A 934 35.91 17.89 20.87
CA ALA A 934 36.45 16.73 21.56
C ALA A 934 35.53 16.33 22.72
N TRP A 935 35.24 15.03 22.82
CA TRP A 935 34.51 14.49 23.96
C TRP A 935 35.31 14.67 25.25
N GLN A 936 34.59 14.90 26.34
CA GLN A 936 35.14 15.08 27.68
C GLN A 936 34.89 13.83 28.51
N ASP A 937 35.69 13.65 29.57
CA ASP A 937 35.48 12.60 30.58
C ASP A 937 35.37 11.17 30.02
N LEU A 938 36.18 10.86 28.99
CA LEU A 938 36.13 9.59 28.27
C LEU A 938 36.45 8.40 29.18
N GLU A 939 37.49 8.46 30.02
CA GLU A 939 37.90 7.34 30.87
C GLU A 939 36.77 6.91 31.84
N ASN A 940 36.12 7.87 32.50
CA ASN A 940 34.98 7.57 33.37
C ASN A 940 33.78 7.05 32.57
N THR A 941 33.57 7.55 31.35
CA THR A 941 32.52 7.05 30.46
C THR A 941 32.78 5.60 30.05
N VAL A 942 34.02 5.25 29.71
CA VAL A 942 34.41 3.87 29.41
C VAL A 942 34.21 2.97 30.63
N ALA A 943 34.68 3.39 31.80
CA ALA A 943 34.52 2.62 33.04
C ALA A 943 33.04 2.35 33.35
N ARG A 944 32.18 3.36 33.18
CA ARG A 944 30.72 3.22 33.36
C ARG A 944 30.11 2.23 32.37
N LEU A 945 30.44 2.33 31.08
CA LEU A 945 29.88 1.47 30.03
C LEU A 945 30.42 0.03 30.11
N ARG A 946 31.67 -0.15 30.52
CA ARG A 946 32.27 -1.47 30.75
C ARG A 946 31.66 -2.19 31.96
N ALA A 947 31.26 -1.44 32.98
CA ALA A 947 30.57 -1.98 34.15
C ALA A 947 29.10 -2.33 33.86
N ALA A 948 28.53 -1.83 32.77
CA ALA A 948 27.19 -2.23 32.32
C ALA A 948 27.22 -3.65 31.74
N PRO A 949 26.14 -4.43 31.86
CA PRO A 949 26.05 -5.74 31.22
C PRO A 949 26.26 -5.61 29.70
N ALA A 950 26.91 -6.60 29.09
CA ALA A 950 26.96 -6.70 27.64
C ALA A 950 25.56 -7.00 27.10
N HIS A 951 25.13 -6.25 26.09
CA HIS A 951 23.82 -6.37 25.43
C HIS A 951 23.93 -7.14 24.12
#